data_AF-A0A517MSQ6-F1
#
_entry.id   AF-A0A517MSQ6-F1
#
_cell.length_a   1.000
_cell.length_b   1.000
_cell.length_c   1.000
_cell.angle_alpha   90.00
_cell.angle_beta   90.00
_cell.angle_gamma   90.00
#
_symmetry.space_group_name_H-M   'P 1'
#
loop_
_entity.id
_entity.type
_entity.pdbx_description
1 polymer ?
#
loop_
_entity_poly.entity_id
_entity_poly.type
_entity_poly.pdbx_seq_one_letter_code
_entity_poly.pdbx_strand_id
1 'polypeptide(L)'
;MTQYFSAKIRQIISQAFGNSGPKRGSKFAGRQLRIESLEDRQMLDAASWTASDVGDEASAFFDDSYVHDLYLTFDNEDWFDVLEASHANDADDPYFAADFSADGVVIENVGVRFKGNSSFEGSDLKKSLKIDFDEFDEDNDELTFFGLKKLNLNNNFNDPTQLREKLFYDYASNFVEGVSRAVHTNVYINGELWGLYTAVEQIDKTFVQSRFGSDEDGNLYKGAASDDANDPQADFGSDLTYLGTEPEPYYDYYQLKTNETANDYTELVEFIDVLNNTPAADLEGLIEPLLDVDDALAGMAINNLFANLDSYFGSAHNYYLYDRDDTGQFTHVLWDVNESFGTFAQFTDRFQDMTELEPFWTPVAMGPPGQTEPKERPLMENLWEVEEYSEDYLRDLAEMLREGFDVTSASTRINELANLIRADVYADPYSQYTSTQFETNLDSNISDGMRTIYGLTSFIADRSNYLSAELDSYASTSDLVLNELMSVNVATAQDESGDFDPWVEIYNFGPGLLDLSNLYVTDDAGDLTKWALPSGDLDDGEFLTLWVDGETGEGSSHASFSLSTAGGTLLLTDGSSVIDSTTYDAMAEDTSWARVPDGGGDFETTDQPTFGSENLASVVTIDPVVLYINEFMADNEATIEDPDDAGSYDDWLELYNPGTEPVDLGGMYLTDDLTDSTQWQFADGTTIAAGGYLLIWADDDTNEGETHTSFKLSAGGEAIGLYHIDGTTLIDSIEFGAQTTDTSYGRSPDGSESWVFMSIPTPGEANTAAGDFDSDGDVDGADRVIWEGGFGTSAGAQLDEGDSDSDGDVDGNDFLNWQRNYSGAASAGALAIGTVQPDVTEIGLSAVSSMSDPALSSSSIAAPAALDSITAESTGQDTPSLPSNRHSANFNSLAFAGSMLHRPALEASDNTTTGGYLARQQESTFQHQPDQRIISVDILMSRLDFTIPRVDRSRWSDAATDNTEATISVEVNDLARSDRRSVGKGQSANPHDVVLDELWGTA
;
A
#
# COMPACT_ATOMS: atom_id res chain seq x y z
N MET A 1 31.03 13.10 0.33
CA MET A 1 30.74 14.56 0.30
C MET A 1 29.43 14.79 -0.45
N THR A 2 29.23 14.19 -1.63
CA THR A 2 27.93 14.19 -2.33
C THR A 2 26.82 13.57 -1.48
N GLN A 3 27.02 12.39 -0.86
CA GLN A 3 26.09 11.82 0.14
C GLN A 3 25.77 12.80 1.28
N TYR A 4 26.80 13.40 1.90
CA TYR A 4 26.62 14.45 2.93
C TYR A 4 25.93 15.74 2.41
N PHE A 5 25.80 15.93 1.10
CA PHE A 5 24.95 16.97 0.52
C PHE A 5 23.55 16.44 0.17
N SER A 6 23.38 15.18 -0.21
CA SER A 6 22.09 14.53 -0.48
C SER A 6 21.23 14.45 0.78
N ALA A 7 21.71 13.74 1.81
CA ALA A 7 21.05 13.67 3.12
C ALA A 7 20.80 15.06 3.73
N LYS A 8 21.70 16.01 3.48
CA LYS A 8 21.56 17.39 3.99
C LYS A 8 20.61 18.27 3.16
N ILE A 9 20.39 17.96 1.89
CA ILE A 9 19.32 18.56 1.08
C ILE A 9 17.97 17.99 1.53
N ARG A 10 17.84 16.66 1.70
CA ARG A 10 16.64 16.04 2.30
C ARG A 10 16.34 16.63 3.70
N GLN A 11 17.35 16.78 4.56
CA GLN A 11 17.22 17.44 5.87
C GLN A 11 16.84 18.93 5.78
N ILE A 12 17.33 19.68 4.78
CA ILE A 12 16.95 21.09 4.59
C ILE A 12 15.53 21.22 4.06
N ILE A 13 15.07 20.28 3.23
CA ILE A 13 13.67 20.18 2.78
C ILE A 13 12.78 19.91 3.99
N SER A 14 13.06 18.86 4.77
CA SER A 14 12.37 18.55 6.03
C SER A 14 12.35 19.74 7.01
N GLN A 15 13.45 20.47 7.19
CA GLN A 15 13.52 21.63 8.08
C GLN A 15 12.86 22.91 7.51
N ALA A 16 12.61 22.98 6.21
CA ALA A 16 11.84 24.07 5.60
C ALA A 16 10.33 23.89 5.86
N PHE A 17 9.86 22.64 5.88
CA PHE A 17 8.50 22.27 6.26
C PHE A 17 8.35 22.15 7.78
N GLY A 18 8.42 23.30 8.46
CA GLY A 18 7.82 23.56 9.78
C GLY A 18 7.94 22.47 10.83
N ASN A 19 9.14 22.24 11.39
CA ASN A 19 9.32 21.30 12.51
C ASN A 19 8.76 21.87 13.84
N SER A 20 7.45 21.77 13.97
CA SER A 20 6.69 21.55 15.21
C SER A 20 5.61 20.53 14.86
N GLY A 21 6.03 19.32 14.48
CA GLY A 21 5.10 18.25 14.14
C GLY A 21 4.23 17.88 15.35
N PRO A 22 3.03 17.34 15.11
CA PRO A 22 2.32 16.59 16.16
C PRO A 22 3.22 15.46 16.68
N LYS A 23 2.92 14.96 17.89
CA LYS A 23 3.42 13.63 18.28
C LYS A 23 3.00 12.63 17.21
N ARG A 24 3.80 11.60 16.91
CA ARG A 24 3.36 10.56 15.99
C ARG A 24 2.13 9.87 16.57
N GLY A 25 0.96 10.20 16.01
CA GLY A 25 -0.11 9.23 15.87
C GLY A 25 0.35 8.20 14.85
N SER A 26 0.12 6.92 15.12
CA SER A 26 0.52 5.87 14.20
C SER A 26 -0.13 6.14 12.82
N LYS A 27 0.62 6.00 11.72
CA LYS A 27 0.09 6.26 10.36
C LYS A 27 -0.99 5.26 9.92
N PHE A 28 -1.48 4.41 10.81
CA PHE A 28 -2.66 3.58 10.63
C PHE A 28 -3.92 4.41 10.30
N ALA A 29 -3.97 5.70 10.65
CA ALA A 29 -4.98 6.63 10.10
C ALA A 29 -4.99 6.67 8.56
N GLY A 30 -3.83 6.55 7.92
CA GLY A 30 -3.70 6.42 6.47
C GLY A 30 -4.10 5.05 5.94
N ARG A 31 -3.96 3.98 6.74
CA ARG A 31 -4.46 2.63 6.38
C ARG A 31 -5.97 2.50 6.57
N GLN A 32 -6.57 3.25 7.50
CA GLN A 32 -8.02 3.41 7.61
C GLN A 32 -8.66 4.00 6.34
N LEU A 33 -7.88 4.61 5.43
CA LEU A 33 -8.34 5.08 4.12
C LEU A 33 -8.47 3.96 3.06
N ARG A 34 -7.88 2.77 3.26
CA ARG A 34 -8.15 1.59 2.39
C ARG A 34 -9.57 1.04 2.59
N ILE A 35 -10.32 1.51 3.60
CA ILE A 35 -11.71 1.14 3.85
C ILE A 35 -12.61 2.32 3.52
N GLU A 36 -12.97 2.42 2.23
CA GLU A 36 -13.69 3.56 1.62
C GLU A 36 -15.09 3.83 2.20
N SER A 37 -15.64 2.96 3.05
CA SER A 37 -16.98 3.17 3.63
C SER A 37 -17.20 2.63 5.05
N LEU A 38 -18.14 3.29 5.75
CA LEU A 38 -18.71 2.81 7.01
C LEU A 38 -19.47 1.48 6.87
N GLU A 39 -19.90 1.09 5.66
CA GLU A 39 -20.55 -0.20 5.44
C GLU A 39 -19.52 -1.34 5.39
N ASP A 40 -18.31 -1.09 4.89
CA ASP A 40 -17.22 -2.07 4.86
C ASP A 40 -16.62 -2.29 6.26
N ARG A 41 -16.45 -1.22 7.06
CA ARG A 41 -16.09 -1.33 8.49
C ARG A 41 -17.12 -2.11 9.32
N GLN A 42 -18.39 -2.16 8.92
CA GLN A 42 -19.43 -2.96 9.59
C GLN A 42 -19.54 -4.40 9.08
N MET A 43 -18.82 -4.75 8.01
CA MET A 43 -18.82 -6.08 7.40
C MET A 43 -17.56 -6.88 7.70
N LEU A 44 -16.45 -6.21 8.02
CA LEU A 44 -15.29 -6.79 8.68
C LEU A 44 -15.56 -6.90 10.19
N ASP A 45 -15.72 -8.12 10.69
CA ASP A 45 -15.63 -8.39 12.13
C ASP A 45 -14.15 -8.15 12.51
N ALA A 46 -13.86 -7.06 13.23
CA ALA A 46 -12.52 -6.50 13.53
C ALA A 46 -11.63 -7.39 14.44
N ALA A 47 -11.86 -8.69 14.37
CA ALA A 47 -11.21 -9.75 15.12
C ALA A 47 -11.04 -11.02 14.24
N SER A 48 -11.16 -10.91 12.91
CA SER A 48 -11.07 -12.07 12.00
C SER A 48 -9.72 -12.13 11.28
N TRP A 49 -9.05 -13.29 11.38
CA TRP A 49 -7.85 -13.60 10.62
C TRP A 49 -8.26 -13.95 9.18
N THR A 50 -8.56 -12.96 8.35
CA THR A 50 -9.06 -13.14 6.99
C THR A 50 -7.94 -13.42 5.99
N ALA A 51 -8.27 -13.92 4.80
CA ALA A 51 -7.29 -13.95 3.71
C ALA A 51 -6.94 -12.51 3.29
N SER A 52 -5.69 -12.28 2.90
CA SER A 52 -5.27 -11.03 2.27
C SER A 52 -6.05 -10.82 0.97
N ASP A 53 -6.95 -9.83 0.97
CA ASP A 53 -7.70 -9.41 -0.22
C ASP A 53 -6.93 -8.32 -0.95
N VAL A 54 -6.72 -8.53 -2.25
CA VAL A 54 -5.97 -7.64 -3.13
C VAL A 54 -6.74 -7.57 -4.45
N GLY A 55 -7.07 -6.37 -4.92
CA GLY A 55 -7.97 -6.15 -6.06
C GLY A 55 -7.43 -6.50 -7.44
N ASP A 56 -6.64 -7.57 -7.58
CA ASP A 56 -6.01 -8.03 -8.82
C ASP A 56 -6.60 -9.35 -9.36
N GLU A 57 -6.11 -9.80 -10.53
CA GLU A 57 -6.58 -11.05 -11.14
C GLU A 57 -6.26 -12.29 -10.30
N ALA A 58 -5.13 -12.29 -9.57
CA ALA A 58 -4.61 -13.46 -8.85
C ALA A 58 -5.47 -13.83 -7.65
N SER A 59 -6.26 -12.90 -7.11
CA SER A 59 -7.22 -13.19 -6.03
C SER A 59 -8.30 -14.20 -6.43
N ALA A 60 -8.52 -14.45 -7.73
CA ALA A 60 -9.33 -15.58 -8.19
C ALA A 60 -8.71 -16.96 -7.87
N PHE A 61 -7.38 -17.06 -7.81
CA PHE A 61 -6.65 -18.26 -7.40
C PHE A 61 -6.38 -18.31 -5.88
N PHE A 62 -6.40 -17.16 -5.19
CA PHE A 62 -6.24 -17.10 -3.74
C PHE A 62 -7.57 -17.17 -2.95
N ASP A 63 -8.67 -17.63 -3.58
CA ASP A 63 -9.98 -17.90 -2.94
C ASP A 63 -9.90 -19.13 -2.02
N ASP A 64 -9.61 -18.90 -0.74
CA ASP A 64 -9.45 -19.96 0.26
C ASP A 64 -10.76 -20.63 0.75
N SER A 65 -11.90 -20.34 0.13
CA SER A 65 -13.17 -21.00 0.47
C SER A 65 -13.23 -22.47 0.05
N TYR A 66 -12.25 -22.94 -0.74
CA TYR A 66 -12.04 -24.34 -1.09
C TYR A 66 -10.55 -24.71 -1.20
N VAL A 67 -10.26 -26.01 -1.35
CA VAL A 67 -8.90 -26.49 -1.69
C VAL A 67 -8.79 -26.57 -3.20
N HIS A 68 -7.79 -25.92 -3.78
CA HIS A 68 -7.55 -25.92 -5.23
C HIS A 68 -6.95 -27.25 -5.70
N ASP A 69 -7.24 -27.67 -6.93
CA ASP A 69 -6.60 -28.81 -7.57
C ASP A 69 -5.64 -28.31 -8.68
N LEU A 70 -4.34 -28.57 -8.53
CA LEU A 70 -3.29 -28.17 -9.47
C LEU A 70 -2.65 -29.41 -10.11
N TYR A 71 -2.52 -29.38 -11.43
CA TYR A 71 -2.01 -30.48 -12.24
C TYR A 71 -0.72 -30.09 -12.97
N LEU A 72 0.34 -30.86 -12.80
CA LEU A 72 1.58 -30.80 -13.58
C LEU A 72 1.75 -32.08 -14.39
N THR A 73 2.06 -31.95 -15.68
CA THR A 73 2.33 -33.09 -16.57
C THR A 73 3.71 -32.96 -17.18
N PHE A 74 4.63 -33.85 -16.78
CA PHE A 74 5.97 -33.96 -17.35
C PHE A 74 6.01 -35.05 -18.42
N ASP A 75 6.50 -34.67 -19.60
CA ASP A 75 6.78 -35.60 -20.72
C ASP A 75 7.88 -36.63 -20.38
N ASN A 76 8.72 -36.33 -19.39
CA ASN A 76 9.78 -37.21 -18.92
C ASN A 76 9.27 -38.16 -17.82
N GLU A 77 9.32 -39.48 -18.06
CA GLU A 77 8.98 -40.50 -17.06
C GLU A 77 9.90 -40.45 -15.82
N ASP A 78 11.15 -40.00 -15.97
CA ASP A 78 12.16 -39.87 -14.91
C ASP A 78 12.22 -38.43 -14.30
N TRP A 79 11.14 -37.64 -14.37
CA TRP A 79 11.14 -36.22 -13.97
C TRP A 79 11.65 -35.98 -12.54
N PHE A 80 11.25 -36.81 -11.57
CA PHE A 80 11.63 -36.62 -10.16
C PHE A 80 13.15 -36.71 -9.97
N ASP A 81 13.76 -37.77 -10.50
CA ASP A 81 15.21 -37.98 -10.44
C ASP A 81 15.98 -36.85 -11.16
N VAL A 82 15.39 -36.23 -12.20
CA VAL A 82 15.98 -35.09 -12.91
C VAL A 82 15.91 -33.81 -12.08
N LEU A 83 14.74 -33.45 -11.54
CA LEU A 83 14.60 -32.26 -10.68
C LEU A 83 15.43 -32.41 -9.39
N GLU A 84 15.47 -33.60 -8.78
CA GLU A 84 16.27 -33.87 -7.58
C GLU A 84 17.77 -33.76 -7.88
N ALA A 85 18.23 -34.37 -9.00
CA ALA A 85 19.64 -34.29 -9.38
C ALA A 85 20.08 -32.88 -9.77
N SER A 86 19.20 -32.10 -10.40
CA SER A 86 19.40 -30.68 -10.71
C SER A 86 19.60 -29.89 -9.41
N HIS A 87 18.58 -29.82 -8.57
CA HIS A 87 18.57 -28.99 -7.38
C HIS A 87 19.69 -29.35 -6.37
N ALA A 88 20.06 -30.63 -6.29
CA ALA A 88 21.12 -31.08 -5.38
C ALA A 88 22.56 -30.97 -5.92
N ASN A 89 22.79 -30.72 -7.22
CA ASN A 89 24.14 -30.81 -7.82
C ASN A 89 24.46 -29.80 -8.92
N ASP A 90 23.46 -29.13 -9.51
CA ASP A 90 23.66 -28.09 -10.52
C ASP A 90 23.64 -26.72 -9.85
N ALA A 91 24.64 -25.89 -10.16
CA ALA A 91 24.75 -24.55 -9.57
C ALA A 91 23.82 -23.55 -10.27
N ASP A 92 23.41 -23.84 -11.51
CA ASP A 92 22.48 -23.01 -12.27
C ASP A 92 21.00 -23.31 -11.89
N ASP A 93 20.74 -24.44 -11.20
CA ASP A 93 19.41 -25.00 -10.84
C ASP A 93 18.27 -24.68 -11.83
N PRO A 94 18.39 -25.12 -13.10
CA PRO A 94 17.47 -24.74 -14.17
C PRO A 94 16.06 -25.30 -13.98
N TYR A 95 15.09 -24.64 -14.61
CA TYR A 95 13.73 -25.15 -14.75
C TYR A 95 13.61 -26.26 -15.80
N PHE A 96 12.58 -27.08 -15.66
CA PHE A 96 12.22 -28.16 -16.58
C PHE A 96 10.77 -28.01 -17.05
N ALA A 97 10.56 -28.26 -18.34
CA ALA A 97 9.24 -28.12 -18.97
C ALA A 97 8.20 -29.10 -18.41
N ALA A 98 7.02 -28.58 -18.07
CA ALA A 98 5.80 -29.33 -17.79
C ALA A 98 4.58 -28.61 -18.39
N ASP A 99 3.48 -29.32 -18.61
CA ASP A 99 2.18 -28.70 -18.84
C ASP A 99 1.46 -28.48 -17.50
N PHE A 100 0.92 -27.28 -17.30
CA PHE A 100 0.22 -26.85 -16.09
C PHE A 100 -1.29 -26.73 -16.31
N SER A 101 -2.08 -27.06 -15.30
CA SER A 101 -3.48 -26.66 -15.22
C SER A 101 -3.96 -26.51 -13.77
N ALA A 102 -4.66 -25.42 -13.49
CA ALA A 102 -5.44 -25.18 -12.27
C ALA A 102 -6.66 -24.31 -12.63
N ASP A 103 -7.78 -24.50 -11.93
CA ASP A 103 -9.00 -23.68 -12.00
C ASP A 103 -9.53 -23.35 -13.41
N GLY A 104 -9.34 -24.28 -14.34
CA GLY A 104 -9.78 -24.18 -15.73
C GLY A 104 -8.80 -23.47 -16.67
N VAL A 105 -7.72 -22.90 -16.15
CA VAL A 105 -6.57 -22.42 -16.93
C VAL A 105 -5.69 -23.61 -17.30
N VAL A 106 -5.10 -23.57 -18.50
CA VAL A 106 -4.10 -24.54 -18.99
C VAL A 106 -2.98 -23.75 -19.64
N ILE A 107 -1.74 -23.99 -19.23
CA ILE A 107 -0.53 -23.39 -19.80
C ILE A 107 0.41 -24.54 -20.18
N GLU A 108 0.68 -24.69 -21.47
CA GLU A 108 1.63 -25.70 -21.96
C GLU A 108 3.06 -25.21 -21.75
N ASN A 109 4.00 -26.11 -21.45
CA ASN A 109 5.44 -25.81 -21.41
C ASN A 109 5.86 -24.71 -20.40
N VAL A 110 5.35 -24.75 -19.16
CA VAL A 110 5.84 -23.93 -18.04
C VAL A 110 7.17 -24.44 -17.48
N GLY A 111 7.94 -23.57 -16.83
CA GLY A 111 9.12 -23.94 -16.06
C GLY A 111 8.76 -24.51 -14.68
N VAL A 112 9.31 -25.68 -14.31
CA VAL A 112 9.17 -26.26 -12.97
C VAL A 112 10.52 -26.75 -12.44
N ARG A 113 10.82 -26.44 -11.16
CA ARG A 113 11.95 -27.02 -10.41
C ARG A 113 11.60 -27.24 -8.94
N PHE A 114 12.46 -27.95 -8.22
CA PHE A 114 12.38 -28.01 -6.75
C PHE A 114 12.93 -26.72 -6.12
N LYS A 115 12.55 -26.44 -4.87
CA LYS A 115 13.06 -25.30 -4.11
C LYS A 115 13.24 -25.60 -2.62
N GLY A 116 13.93 -24.68 -1.94
CA GLY A 116 14.14 -24.66 -0.50
C GLY A 116 15.40 -25.43 -0.08
N ASN A 117 16.00 -25.06 1.05
CA ASN A 117 17.19 -25.74 1.55
C ASN A 117 16.79 -26.84 2.56
N SER A 118 16.44 -26.44 3.78
CA SER A 118 16.00 -27.35 4.85
C SER A 118 14.79 -28.21 4.47
N SER A 119 13.84 -27.64 3.73
CA SER A 119 12.63 -28.35 3.25
C SER A 119 12.87 -29.27 2.06
N PHE A 120 14.01 -29.14 1.37
CA PHE A 120 14.45 -30.10 0.34
C PHE A 120 15.28 -31.24 0.96
N GLU A 121 16.23 -30.92 1.85
CA GLU A 121 17.05 -31.94 2.52
C GLU A 121 16.26 -32.76 3.56
N GLY A 122 15.33 -32.12 4.27
CA GLY A 122 14.59 -32.71 5.40
C GLY A 122 13.37 -33.55 5.02
N SER A 123 12.89 -33.47 3.78
CA SER A 123 11.73 -34.22 3.28
C SER A 123 12.15 -35.29 2.27
N ASP A 124 11.63 -36.52 2.41
CA ASP A 124 11.98 -37.64 1.50
C ASP A 124 11.46 -37.39 0.06
N LEU A 125 10.16 -37.64 -0.19
CA LEU A 125 9.56 -37.58 -1.53
C LEU A 125 8.79 -36.27 -1.80
N LYS A 126 8.10 -35.72 -0.79
CA LYS A 126 7.30 -34.51 -0.94
C LYS A 126 8.21 -33.28 -0.89
N LYS A 127 8.70 -32.82 -2.04
CA LYS A 127 9.59 -31.65 -2.17
C LYS A 127 8.78 -30.39 -2.51
N SER A 128 9.18 -29.22 -2.00
CA SER A 128 8.61 -27.95 -2.46
C SER A 128 8.96 -27.69 -3.92
N LEU A 129 8.03 -27.10 -4.67
CA LEU A 129 8.17 -26.77 -6.10
C LEU A 129 8.13 -25.26 -6.31
N LYS A 130 8.76 -24.79 -7.38
CA LYS A 130 8.51 -23.46 -7.95
C LYS A 130 8.09 -23.63 -9.41
N ILE A 131 7.02 -22.92 -9.78
CA ILE A 131 6.51 -22.81 -11.16
C ILE A 131 6.82 -21.42 -11.68
N ASP A 132 7.19 -21.34 -12.94
CA ASP A 132 7.59 -20.15 -13.67
C ASP A 132 6.84 -20.18 -15.02
N PHE A 133 5.84 -19.32 -15.20
CA PHE A 133 4.81 -19.53 -16.24
C PHE A 133 5.28 -19.17 -17.66
N ASP A 134 6.29 -18.31 -17.79
CA ASP A 134 6.82 -17.79 -19.05
C ASP A 134 8.31 -18.12 -19.32
N GLU A 135 8.98 -18.87 -18.43
CA GLU A 135 10.37 -19.37 -18.55
C GLU A 135 10.77 -19.92 -19.94
N PHE A 136 9.83 -20.50 -20.68
CA PHE A 136 10.08 -21.04 -22.03
C PHE A 136 9.32 -20.32 -23.16
N ASP A 137 8.75 -19.14 -22.87
CA ASP A 137 8.11 -18.23 -23.82
C ASP A 137 8.54 -16.77 -23.53
N GLU A 138 9.83 -16.54 -23.23
CA GLU A 138 10.43 -15.23 -22.91
C GLU A 138 10.18 -14.10 -23.95
N ASP A 139 9.72 -14.43 -25.16
CA ASP A 139 9.28 -13.45 -26.18
C ASP A 139 7.84 -12.91 -25.90
N ASN A 140 7.17 -13.39 -24.84
CA ASN A 140 5.75 -13.18 -24.54
C ASN A 140 5.53 -12.73 -23.08
N ASP A 141 5.91 -11.49 -22.79
CA ASP A 141 5.75 -10.85 -21.47
C ASP A 141 4.28 -10.81 -20.96
N GLU A 142 3.27 -11.09 -21.80
CA GLU A 142 1.86 -11.16 -21.40
C GLU A 142 1.47 -12.53 -20.79
N LEU A 143 2.28 -13.59 -20.92
CA LEU A 143 1.92 -14.91 -20.39
C LEU A 143 1.99 -14.93 -18.86
N THR A 144 0.84 -15.20 -18.22
CA THR A 144 0.66 -15.24 -16.77
C THR A 144 -0.39 -16.28 -16.37
N PHE A 145 -0.42 -16.64 -15.08
CA PHE A 145 -1.52 -17.39 -14.46
C PHE A 145 -2.28 -16.45 -13.51
N PHE A 146 -3.41 -15.91 -13.98
CA PHE A 146 -4.17 -14.87 -13.27
C PHE A 146 -3.26 -13.69 -12.85
N GLY A 147 -2.52 -13.10 -13.80
CA GLY A 147 -1.52 -12.06 -13.53
C GLY A 147 -0.20 -12.55 -12.92
N LEU A 148 -0.16 -13.69 -12.23
CA LEU A 148 1.08 -14.22 -11.64
C LEU A 148 2.07 -14.68 -12.70
N LYS A 149 3.33 -14.26 -12.56
CA LYS A 149 4.47 -14.78 -13.34
C LYS A 149 5.02 -16.09 -12.77
N LYS A 150 5.00 -16.25 -11.44
CA LYS A 150 5.62 -17.39 -10.74
C LYS A 150 4.76 -17.78 -9.54
N LEU A 151 4.75 -19.07 -9.20
CA LEU A 151 4.01 -19.61 -8.05
C LEU A 151 4.87 -20.60 -7.26
N ASN A 152 4.87 -20.46 -5.93
CA ASN A 152 5.55 -21.40 -5.04
C ASN A 152 4.55 -22.44 -4.52
N LEU A 153 4.95 -23.71 -4.45
CA LEU A 153 4.18 -24.78 -3.81
C LEU A 153 5.00 -25.35 -2.65
N ASN A 154 4.67 -24.94 -1.42
CA ASN A 154 5.36 -25.31 -0.20
C ASN A 154 4.88 -26.66 0.33
N ASN A 155 5.84 -27.56 0.62
CA ASN A 155 5.57 -28.92 1.08
C ASN A 155 5.19 -29.05 2.57
N ASN A 156 4.94 -27.92 3.23
CA ASN A 156 4.60 -27.81 4.66
C ASN A 156 5.64 -28.50 5.58
N PHE A 157 6.92 -28.22 5.32
CA PHE A 157 8.04 -28.68 6.15
C PHE A 157 7.96 -28.15 7.58
N ASN A 158 8.28 -29.01 8.55
CA ASN A 158 8.16 -28.78 9.99
C ASN A 158 6.77 -28.35 10.50
N ASP A 159 5.71 -28.38 9.66
CA ASP A 159 4.34 -28.03 10.03
C ASP A 159 3.39 -29.25 10.08
N PRO A 160 3.05 -29.76 11.28
CA PRO A 160 2.08 -30.84 11.45
C PRO A 160 0.64 -30.47 11.15
N THR A 161 0.27 -29.18 11.20
CA THR A 161 -1.08 -28.71 10.89
C THR A 161 -1.23 -28.35 9.41
N GLN A 162 -0.15 -28.02 8.71
CA GLN A 162 -0.16 -27.49 7.34
C GLN A 162 -0.97 -26.18 7.25
N LEU A 163 -0.93 -25.37 8.31
CA LEU A 163 -1.69 -24.12 8.45
C LEU A 163 -0.82 -22.91 8.82
N ARG A 164 0.40 -23.09 9.32
CA ARG A 164 1.18 -22.01 9.97
C ARG A 164 1.43 -20.84 9.03
N GLU A 165 1.90 -21.12 7.82
CA GLU A 165 2.24 -20.10 6.83
C GLU A 165 0.99 -19.31 6.39
N LYS A 166 -0.11 -20.01 6.07
CA LYS A 166 -1.40 -19.40 5.74
C LYS A 166 -1.92 -18.52 6.88
N LEU A 167 -1.94 -19.05 8.11
CA LEU A 167 -2.45 -18.34 9.29
C LEU A 167 -1.60 -17.12 9.66
N PHE A 168 -0.28 -17.19 9.47
CA PHE A 168 0.61 -16.05 9.68
C PHE A 168 0.30 -14.95 8.65
N TYR A 169 0.23 -15.28 7.36
CA TYR A 169 -0.06 -14.28 6.32
C TYR A 169 -1.46 -13.66 6.49
N ASP A 170 -2.48 -14.48 6.77
CA ASP A 170 -3.86 -14.02 7.04
C ASP A 170 -3.95 -12.98 8.16
N TYR A 171 -3.18 -13.19 9.23
CA TYR A 171 -3.15 -12.23 10.34
C TYR A 171 -2.27 -11.02 10.01
N ALA A 172 -1.08 -11.25 9.45
CA ALA A 172 -0.13 -10.20 9.14
C ALA A 172 -0.64 -9.18 8.11
N SER A 173 -1.49 -9.60 7.15
CA SER A 173 -2.07 -8.71 6.13
C SER A 173 -3.01 -7.63 6.69
N ASN A 174 -3.40 -7.72 7.96
CA ASN A 174 -4.14 -6.64 8.63
C ASN A 174 -3.20 -5.50 9.07
N PHE A 175 -1.91 -5.78 9.31
CA PHE A 175 -0.97 -4.86 9.99
C PHE A 175 0.29 -4.50 9.19
N VAL A 176 0.57 -5.14 8.05
CA VAL A 176 1.68 -4.78 7.14
C VAL A 176 1.25 -4.98 5.68
N GLU A 177 1.82 -4.20 4.76
CA GLU A 177 1.52 -4.31 3.33
C GLU A 177 2.43 -5.33 2.61
N GLY A 178 3.64 -5.53 3.13
CA GLY A 178 4.66 -6.44 2.60
C GLY A 178 4.36 -7.93 2.88
N VAL A 179 3.23 -8.46 2.43
CA VAL A 179 2.79 -9.83 2.74
C VAL A 179 2.28 -10.61 1.52
N SER A 180 2.77 -11.86 1.38
CA SER A 180 2.36 -12.79 0.33
C SER A 180 0.98 -13.39 0.60
N ARG A 181 0.18 -13.60 -0.45
CA ARG A 181 -1.02 -14.45 -0.37
C ARG A 181 -0.64 -15.93 -0.34
N ALA A 182 -1.51 -16.74 0.27
CA ALA A 182 -1.37 -18.18 0.29
C ALA A 182 -2.74 -18.90 0.23
N VAL A 183 -2.80 -20.10 -0.35
CA VAL A 183 -3.95 -21.01 -0.32
C VAL A 183 -3.54 -22.47 -0.21
N HIS A 184 -4.47 -23.34 0.15
CA HIS A 184 -4.26 -24.78 0.18
C HIS A 184 -4.56 -25.42 -1.18
N THR A 185 -3.65 -26.26 -1.67
CA THR A 185 -3.70 -26.82 -3.02
C THR A 185 -3.29 -28.29 -3.05
N ASN A 186 -4.16 -29.16 -3.56
CA ASN A 186 -3.82 -30.52 -3.92
C ASN A 186 -2.97 -30.52 -5.19
N VAL A 187 -1.75 -31.06 -5.12
CA VAL A 187 -0.84 -31.13 -6.27
C VAL A 187 -0.87 -32.52 -6.87
N TYR A 188 -1.22 -32.60 -8.15
CA TYR A 188 -1.21 -33.81 -8.96
C TYR A 188 -0.07 -33.74 -9.98
N ILE A 189 0.78 -34.78 -10.02
CA ILE A 189 1.86 -34.87 -11.01
C ILE A 189 1.68 -36.15 -11.83
N ASN A 190 1.63 -36.01 -13.15
CA ASN A 190 1.34 -37.09 -14.11
C ASN A 190 0.04 -37.87 -13.78
N GLY A 191 -0.93 -37.19 -13.16
CA GLY A 191 -2.24 -37.75 -12.78
C GLY A 191 -2.26 -38.53 -11.45
N GLU A 192 -1.16 -38.56 -10.70
CA GLU A 192 -1.11 -39.10 -9.34
C GLU A 192 -1.09 -37.96 -8.31
N LEU A 193 -1.75 -38.12 -7.15
CA LEU A 193 -1.75 -37.13 -6.07
C LEU A 193 -0.40 -37.16 -5.33
N TRP A 194 0.28 -36.02 -5.28
CA TRP A 194 1.53 -35.82 -4.54
C TRP A 194 1.36 -35.17 -3.16
N GLY A 195 0.12 -34.81 -2.80
CA GLY A 195 -0.27 -34.36 -1.47
C GLY A 195 -0.84 -32.95 -1.47
N LEU A 196 -1.12 -32.47 -0.25
CA LEU A 196 -1.60 -31.11 -0.01
C LEU A 196 -0.41 -30.15 0.16
N TYR A 197 -0.35 -29.09 -0.61
CA TYR A 197 0.68 -28.05 -0.51
C TYR A 197 0.03 -26.74 -0.07
N THR A 198 0.84 -25.82 0.45
CA THR A 198 0.46 -24.41 0.54
C THR A 198 1.00 -23.73 -0.71
N ALA A 199 0.13 -23.29 -1.60
CA ALA A 199 0.52 -22.43 -2.71
C ALA A 199 0.73 -21.02 -2.16
N VAL A 200 1.88 -20.42 -2.46
CA VAL A 200 2.28 -19.10 -1.95
C VAL A 200 2.71 -18.24 -3.12
N GLU A 201 2.28 -16.99 -3.11
CA GLU A 201 2.68 -15.96 -4.06
C GLU A 201 4.22 -15.84 -4.16
N GLN A 202 4.72 -15.47 -5.33
CA GLN A 202 6.14 -15.15 -5.47
C GLN A 202 6.34 -13.65 -5.23
N ILE A 203 7.21 -13.30 -4.31
CA ILE A 203 7.73 -11.94 -4.17
C ILE A 203 8.69 -11.67 -5.34
N ASP A 204 8.21 -10.93 -6.33
CA ASP A 204 8.94 -10.45 -7.52
C ASP A 204 8.32 -9.11 -8.00
N LYS A 205 8.62 -8.67 -9.23
CA LYS A 205 8.09 -7.41 -9.77
C LYS A 205 6.54 -7.38 -9.80
N THR A 206 5.88 -8.50 -10.10
CA THR A 206 4.41 -8.58 -10.12
C THR A 206 3.85 -8.38 -8.71
N PHE A 207 4.50 -8.93 -7.68
CA PHE A 207 4.10 -8.73 -6.30
C PHE A 207 4.19 -7.26 -5.87
N VAL A 208 5.33 -6.60 -6.07
CA VAL A 208 5.50 -5.21 -5.61
C VAL A 208 4.54 -4.26 -6.34
N GLN A 209 4.29 -4.48 -7.64
CA GLN A 209 3.32 -3.71 -8.41
C GLN A 209 1.87 -3.95 -7.97
N SER A 210 1.54 -5.18 -7.54
CA SER A 210 0.23 -5.54 -6.97
C SER A 210 -0.01 -4.91 -5.59
N ARG A 211 1.05 -4.62 -4.81
CA ARG A 211 0.92 -4.10 -3.44
C ARG A 211 1.10 -2.60 -3.28
N PHE A 212 2.05 -2.02 -4.00
CA PHE A 212 2.50 -0.64 -3.79
C PHE A 212 2.12 0.29 -4.96
N GLY A 213 1.90 -0.23 -6.17
CA GLY A 213 1.38 0.55 -7.30
C GLY A 213 1.83 0.01 -8.66
N SER A 214 1.02 0.15 -9.71
CA SER A 214 1.33 -0.44 -11.03
C SER A 214 2.60 0.09 -11.69
N ASP A 215 3.01 1.31 -11.33
CA ASP A 215 4.16 2.02 -11.92
C ASP A 215 5.48 1.76 -11.19
N GLU A 216 5.45 1.00 -10.08
CA GLU A 216 6.62 0.62 -9.29
C GLU A 216 7.64 -0.23 -10.09
N ASP A 217 8.91 0.17 -10.06
CA ASP A 217 10.06 -0.51 -10.67
C ASP A 217 11.31 -0.50 -9.76
N GLY A 218 11.09 -0.37 -8.45
CA GLY A 218 12.13 -0.18 -7.45
C GLY A 218 13.01 -1.41 -7.18
N ASN A 219 14.02 -1.25 -6.33
CA ASN A 219 14.99 -2.31 -6.05
C ASN A 219 14.49 -3.29 -4.96
N LEU A 220 14.29 -4.55 -5.34
CA LEU A 220 13.87 -5.63 -4.46
C LEU A 220 15.08 -6.48 -4.04
N TYR A 221 15.47 -6.40 -2.78
CA TYR A 221 16.62 -7.13 -2.22
C TYR A 221 16.14 -8.29 -1.35
N LYS A 222 16.54 -9.52 -1.67
CA LYS A 222 16.32 -10.68 -0.81
C LYS A 222 17.42 -10.81 0.25
N GLY A 223 17.04 -10.91 1.52
CA GLY A 223 17.95 -11.28 2.60
C GLY A 223 18.46 -12.72 2.48
N ALA A 224 19.78 -12.91 2.56
CA ALA A 224 20.48 -14.18 2.40
C ALA A 224 21.54 -14.41 3.49
N ALA A 225 21.96 -15.67 3.63
CA ALA A 225 23.09 -16.06 4.46
C ALA A 225 24.35 -16.29 3.59
N SER A 226 25.49 -15.77 4.04
CA SER A 226 26.81 -16.01 3.41
C SER A 226 27.30 -17.43 3.66
N ASP A 227 27.93 -18.06 2.67
CA ASP A 227 28.47 -19.42 2.76
C ASP A 227 29.98 -19.48 3.12
N ASP A 228 30.67 -18.33 3.25
CA ASP A 228 32.07 -18.30 3.64
C ASP A 228 32.25 -18.56 5.15
N ALA A 229 32.52 -19.81 5.50
CA ALA A 229 32.87 -20.25 6.86
C ALA A 229 34.10 -19.58 7.52
N ASN A 230 34.70 -18.55 6.91
CA ASN A 230 35.71 -17.68 7.52
C ASN A 230 35.18 -16.27 7.86
N ASP A 231 33.98 -15.92 7.42
CA ASP A 231 33.35 -14.62 7.70
C ASP A 231 32.78 -14.57 9.14
N PRO A 232 33.02 -13.53 9.94
CA PRO A 232 32.38 -13.36 11.24
C PRO A 232 30.85 -13.25 11.21
N GLN A 233 30.24 -12.93 10.06
CA GLN A 233 28.78 -12.88 9.81
C GLN A 233 28.25 -14.13 9.08
N ALA A 234 29.09 -15.14 8.79
CA ALA A 234 28.69 -16.35 8.04
C ALA A 234 27.49 -17.09 8.65
N ASP A 235 27.40 -17.14 9.98
CA ASP A 235 26.31 -17.80 10.72
C ASP A 235 25.06 -16.89 10.85
N PHE A 236 25.07 -15.64 10.35
CA PHE A 236 24.12 -14.57 10.73
C PHE A 236 23.52 -13.74 9.59
N GLY A 237 23.96 -13.90 8.34
CA GLY A 237 23.26 -13.36 7.16
C GLY A 237 23.02 -11.85 7.13
N SER A 238 22.00 -11.44 6.37
CA SER A 238 21.52 -10.08 6.15
C SER A 238 20.95 -9.40 7.41
N ASP A 239 21.80 -9.10 8.38
CA ASP A 239 21.42 -8.49 9.68
C ASP A 239 21.31 -6.95 9.69
N LEU A 240 21.59 -6.29 8.56
CA LEU A 240 21.66 -4.82 8.37
C LEU A 240 22.81 -4.15 9.12
N THR A 241 23.90 -4.87 9.39
CA THR A 241 25.18 -4.28 9.81
C THR A 241 25.80 -3.44 8.69
N TYR A 242 26.34 -2.26 9.03
CA TYR A 242 27.10 -1.44 8.09
C TYR A 242 28.48 -2.02 7.73
N LEU A 243 28.67 -2.37 6.45
CA LEU A 243 29.90 -2.96 5.92
C LEU A 243 30.86 -1.93 5.29
N GLY A 244 30.41 -0.68 5.13
CA GLY A 244 31.14 0.43 4.52
C GLY A 244 30.39 1.08 3.35
N THR A 245 31.04 2.03 2.66
CA THR A 245 30.46 2.82 1.57
C THR A 245 30.57 2.18 0.17
N GLU A 246 31.28 1.06 0.05
CA GLU A 246 31.40 0.34 -1.23
C GLU A 246 30.32 -0.75 -1.26
N PRO A 247 29.64 -1.01 -2.39
CA PRO A 247 28.50 -1.93 -2.45
C PRO A 247 28.90 -3.41 -2.49
N GLU A 248 30.10 -3.77 -2.96
CA GLU A 248 30.47 -5.17 -3.16
C GLU A 248 30.38 -6.09 -1.91
N PRO A 249 30.68 -5.64 -0.67
CA PRO A 249 30.47 -6.46 0.52
C PRO A 249 29.01 -6.84 0.80
N TYR A 250 28.04 -6.09 0.27
CA TYR A 250 26.62 -6.34 0.52
C TYR A 250 26.03 -7.43 -0.40
N TYR A 251 26.66 -7.71 -1.54
CA TYR A 251 26.14 -8.65 -2.55
C TYR A 251 25.98 -10.10 -2.04
N ASP A 252 26.82 -10.52 -1.10
CA ASP A 252 26.77 -11.86 -0.50
C ASP A 252 25.59 -12.03 0.49
N TYR A 253 25.01 -10.91 0.95
CA TYR A 253 23.95 -10.86 1.97
C TYR A 253 22.60 -10.38 1.41
N TYR A 254 22.62 -9.47 0.44
CA TYR A 254 21.43 -8.85 -0.15
C TYR A 254 21.42 -9.18 -1.63
N GLN A 255 20.60 -10.17 -2.02
CA GLN A 255 20.49 -10.56 -3.41
C GLN A 255 19.41 -9.74 -4.10
N LEU A 256 19.80 -8.78 -4.93
CA LEU A 256 18.89 -8.04 -5.81
C LEU A 256 18.06 -8.99 -6.72
N LYS A 257 16.76 -8.68 -6.93
CA LYS A 257 15.75 -9.49 -7.66
C LYS A 257 14.90 -8.71 -8.68
N THR A 258 15.01 -7.39 -8.69
CA THR A 258 14.58 -6.49 -9.77
C THR A 258 15.79 -5.69 -10.21
N ASN A 259 15.80 -5.08 -11.39
CA ASN A 259 16.93 -4.23 -11.85
C ASN A 259 18.33 -4.89 -11.83
N GLU A 260 18.41 -6.23 -11.86
CA GLU A 260 19.67 -6.99 -11.72
C GLU A 260 20.78 -6.60 -12.72
N THR A 261 20.42 -6.00 -13.87
CA THR A 261 21.37 -5.48 -14.86
C THR A 261 21.97 -4.12 -14.48
N ALA A 262 21.22 -3.27 -13.78
CA ALA A 262 21.73 -2.02 -13.21
C ALA A 262 22.65 -2.34 -12.02
N ASN A 263 22.23 -3.28 -11.17
CA ASN A 263 22.96 -3.74 -9.98
C ASN A 263 23.39 -2.56 -9.10
N ASP A 264 22.48 -1.60 -8.91
CA ASP A 264 22.67 -0.49 -7.97
C ASP A 264 22.27 -0.94 -6.56
N TYR A 265 23.02 -0.43 -5.58
CA TYR A 265 22.89 -0.71 -4.15
C TYR A 265 23.07 0.60 -3.36
N THR A 266 23.12 1.75 -4.02
CA THR A 266 23.48 3.04 -3.42
C THR A 266 22.53 3.42 -2.28
N GLU A 267 21.23 3.23 -2.51
CA GLU A 267 20.13 3.51 -1.60
C GLU A 267 20.17 2.56 -0.39
N LEU A 268 20.38 1.26 -0.62
CA LEU A 268 20.53 0.26 0.45
C LEU A 268 21.74 0.57 1.35
N VAL A 269 22.87 0.99 0.74
CA VAL A 269 24.07 1.39 1.49
C VAL A 269 23.84 2.69 2.27
N GLU A 270 23.09 3.67 1.72
CA GLU A 270 22.73 4.91 2.42
C GLU A 270 21.79 4.63 3.60
N PHE A 271 20.75 3.82 3.41
CA PHE A 271 19.84 3.36 4.47
C PHE A 271 20.61 2.67 5.62
N ILE A 272 21.46 1.69 5.30
CA ILE A 272 22.23 0.96 6.32
C ILE A 272 23.26 1.89 7.01
N ASP A 273 23.88 2.84 6.31
CA ASP A 273 24.78 3.84 6.92
C ASP A 273 24.03 4.73 7.92
N VAL A 274 22.88 5.29 7.52
CA VAL A 274 22.05 6.14 8.38
C VAL A 274 21.56 5.36 9.60
N LEU A 275 21.05 4.15 9.42
CA LEU A 275 20.58 3.28 10.50
C LEU A 275 21.67 2.96 11.53
N ASN A 276 22.92 2.74 11.10
CA ASN A 276 23.99 2.28 11.99
C ASN A 276 24.86 3.40 12.57
N ASN A 277 25.03 4.52 11.86
CA ASN A 277 26.01 5.56 12.20
C ASN A 277 25.37 6.89 12.66
N THR A 278 24.04 7.00 12.66
CA THR A 278 23.31 8.15 13.20
C THR A 278 22.99 7.95 14.68
N PRO A 279 23.26 8.93 15.57
CA PRO A 279 22.81 8.84 16.96
C PRO A 279 21.28 8.86 17.04
N ALA A 280 20.66 8.06 17.94
CA ALA A 280 19.20 7.97 18.07
C ALA A 280 18.46 9.33 18.10
N ALA A 281 18.99 10.33 18.81
CA ALA A 281 18.42 11.68 18.90
C ALA A 281 18.45 12.51 17.59
N ASP A 282 19.18 12.05 16.57
CA ASP A 282 19.21 12.60 15.21
C ASP A 282 18.63 11.61 14.18
N LEU A 283 18.27 10.37 14.59
CA LEU A 283 17.94 9.26 13.68
C LEU A 283 16.58 9.45 13.00
N GLU A 284 15.56 9.84 13.77
CA GLU A 284 14.18 10.05 13.33
C GLU A 284 14.09 10.82 11.99
N GLY A 285 14.47 12.12 12.01
CA GLY A 285 14.46 12.99 10.82
C GLY A 285 15.53 12.69 9.76
N LEU A 286 16.23 11.55 9.84
CA LEU A 286 17.16 11.06 8.81
C LEU A 286 16.81 9.66 8.28
N ILE A 287 16.14 8.82 9.07
CA ILE A 287 15.74 7.46 8.69
C ILE A 287 14.38 7.42 7.99
N GLU A 288 13.43 8.28 8.39
CA GLU A 288 12.10 8.31 7.77
C GLU A 288 12.11 8.56 6.25
N PRO A 289 12.96 9.45 5.69
CA PRO A 289 13.06 9.63 4.23
C PRO A 289 13.74 8.48 3.48
N LEU A 290 14.00 7.35 4.16
CA LEU A 290 14.68 6.15 3.65
C LEU A 290 13.99 4.84 4.08
N LEU A 291 13.13 4.85 5.10
CA LEU A 291 12.46 3.66 5.64
C LEU A 291 11.02 4.01 6.00
N ASP A 292 10.08 3.16 5.61
CA ASP A 292 8.75 3.11 6.22
C ASP A 292 8.91 2.54 7.63
N VAL A 293 9.20 3.43 8.59
CA VAL A 293 9.44 3.06 9.99
C VAL A 293 8.24 2.34 10.57
N ASP A 294 7.02 2.77 10.22
CA ASP A 294 5.80 2.29 10.85
C ASP A 294 5.49 0.86 10.40
N ASP A 295 5.60 0.55 9.09
CA ASP A 295 5.51 -0.83 8.58
C ASP A 295 6.67 -1.72 9.11
N ALA A 296 7.87 -1.15 9.29
CA ALA A 296 8.99 -1.88 9.88
C ALA A 296 8.78 -2.24 11.36
N LEU A 297 8.22 -1.35 12.18
CA LEU A 297 7.89 -1.62 13.59
C LEU A 297 6.75 -2.65 13.71
N ALA A 298 5.68 -2.49 12.92
CA ALA A 298 4.60 -3.47 12.86
C ALA A 298 5.10 -4.85 12.38
N GLY A 299 5.99 -4.89 11.39
CA GLY A 299 6.67 -6.09 10.93
C GLY A 299 7.53 -6.77 12.00
N MET A 300 8.18 -6.00 12.88
CA MET A 300 8.86 -6.55 14.06
C MET A 300 7.87 -7.09 15.09
N ALA A 301 6.78 -6.35 15.37
CA ALA A 301 5.76 -6.74 16.33
C ALA A 301 5.14 -8.08 15.94
N ILE A 302 4.76 -8.28 14.67
CA ILE A 302 4.25 -9.56 14.16
C ILE A 302 5.27 -10.71 14.34
N ASN A 303 6.55 -10.49 14.03
CA ASN A 303 7.57 -11.52 14.20
C ASN A 303 7.79 -11.88 15.68
N ASN A 304 7.73 -10.90 16.59
CA ASN A 304 7.78 -11.12 18.04
C ASN A 304 6.52 -11.87 18.53
N LEU A 305 5.34 -11.45 18.09
CA LEU A 305 4.03 -12.00 18.43
C LEU A 305 3.94 -13.49 18.08
N PHE A 306 4.28 -13.87 16.85
CA PHE A 306 4.30 -15.27 16.39
C PHE A 306 5.56 -16.05 16.81
N ALA A 307 6.50 -15.42 17.52
CA ALA A 307 7.83 -15.96 17.81
C ALA A 307 8.52 -16.55 16.55
N ASN A 308 8.43 -15.82 15.44
CA ASN A 308 8.96 -16.22 14.14
C ASN A 308 10.47 -15.93 14.06
N LEU A 309 11.28 -16.82 14.64
CA LEU A 309 12.74 -16.64 14.68
C LEU A 309 13.48 -17.11 13.42
N ASP A 310 12.81 -17.71 12.43
CA ASP A 310 13.41 -17.96 11.11
C ASP A 310 13.12 -16.79 10.15
N SER A 311 13.46 -15.60 10.61
CA SER A 311 13.22 -14.29 9.98
C SER A 311 14.35 -13.32 10.34
N TYR A 312 14.22 -12.03 9.95
CA TYR A 312 15.11 -10.97 10.43
C TYR A 312 15.32 -11.02 11.96
N PHE A 313 14.22 -11.24 12.70
CA PHE A 313 14.16 -11.17 14.17
C PHE A 313 15.07 -12.18 14.88
N GLY A 314 15.27 -13.36 14.29
CA GLY A 314 16.10 -14.43 14.86
C GLY A 314 17.33 -14.74 14.02
N SER A 315 17.14 -15.34 12.84
CA SER A 315 18.22 -15.83 11.97
C SER A 315 18.83 -14.78 11.03
N ALA A 316 18.22 -13.59 10.90
CA ALA A 316 18.63 -12.51 9.99
C ALA A 316 18.62 -12.89 8.49
N HIS A 317 17.71 -13.77 8.10
CA HIS A 317 17.35 -14.05 6.71
C HIS A 317 15.83 -14.22 6.59
N ASN A 318 15.35 -14.78 5.47
CA ASN A 318 13.92 -14.98 5.17
C ASN A 318 13.06 -13.70 5.17
N TYR A 319 13.55 -12.65 4.50
CA TYR A 319 12.78 -11.43 4.25
C TYR A 319 13.25 -10.80 2.93
N TYR A 320 12.51 -9.78 2.47
CA TYR A 320 13.00 -8.87 1.44
C TYR A 320 12.92 -7.43 1.95
N LEU A 321 13.78 -6.57 1.43
CA LEU A 321 13.61 -5.12 1.45
C LEU A 321 13.21 -4.68 0.06
N TYR A 322 12.19 -3.83 -0.03
CA TYR A 322 11.78 -3.20 -1.27
C TYR A 322 11.97 -1.70 -1.16
N ASP A 323 12.81 -1.15 -2.04
CA ASP A 323 13.09 0.28 -2.23
C ASP A 323 11.99 0.87 -3.11
N ARG A 324 11.00 1.54 -2.54
CA ARG A 324 9.79 2.00 -3.26
C ARG A 324 10.06 3.27 -4.09
N ASP A 325 9.55 3.32 -5.31
CA ASP A 325 9.72 4.49 -6.17
C ASP A 325 8.75 5.64 -5.79
N ASP A 326 7.52 5.32 -5.38
CA ASP A 326 6.48 6.28 -5.00
C ASP A 326 6.83 7.18 -3.81
N THR A 327 7.59 6.63 -2.86
CA THR A 327 7.88 7.23 -1.55
C THR A 327 9.39 7.44 -1.33
N GLY A 328 10.24 6.72 -2.07
CA GLY A 328 11.69 6.69 -1.83
C GLY A 328 12.08 6.04 -0.51
N GLN A 329 11.21 5.16 0.02
CA GLN A 329 11.37 4.48 1.31
C GLN A 329 11.54 2.97 1.13
N PHE A 330 12.37 2.36 1.96
CA PHE A 330 12.40 0.92 2.13
C PHE A 330 11.18 0.41 2.90
N THR A 331 10.55 -0.66 2.41
CA THR A 331 9.51 -1.43 3.10
C THR A 331 9.98 -2.87 3.33
N HIS A 332 9.61 -3.47 4.48
CA HIS A 332 10.07 -4.81 4.88
C HIS A 332 9.04 -5.89 4.53
N VAL A 333 9.39 -6.81 3.63
CA VAL A 333 8.46 -7.84 3.13
C VAL A 333 8.70 -9.18 3.83
N LEU A 334 7.65 -9.71 4.46
CA LEU A 334 7.65 -10.98 5.20
C LEU A 334 7.61 -12.19 4.26
N TRP A 335 8.44 -13.20 4.52
CA TRP A 335 8.60 -14.37 3.63
C TRP A 335 9.04 -15.64 4.38
N ASP A 336 8.72 -16.83 3.83
CA ASP A 336 9.09 -18.18 4.33
C ASP A 336 8.74 -18.41 5.83
N VAL A 337 7.51 -18.02 6.20
CA VAL A 337 7.03 -17.93 7.59
C VAL A 337 6.43 -19.25 8.13
N ASN A 338 6.78 -20.39 7.53
CA ASN A 338 6.23 -21.70 7.89
C ASN A 338 6.73 -22.23 9.25
N GLU A 339 7.90 -21.79 9.73
CA GLU A 339 8.43 -22.16 11.06
C GLU A 339 8.10 -21.14 12.17
N SER A 340 7.08 -20.29 11.94
CA SER A 340 6.43 -19.45 12.95
C SER A 340 5.71 -20.27 14.05
N PHE A 341 4.99 -19.60 14.98
CA PHE A 341 4.42 -20.20 16.19
C PHE A 341 5.49 -20.88 17.08
N GLY A 342 6.68 -20.26 17.17
CA GLY A 342 7.82 -20.79 17.91
C GLY A 342 8.36 -22.14 17.41
N THR A 343 8.11 -22.52 16.16
CA THR A 343 8.55 -23.81 15.58
C THR A 343 10.05 -23.83 15.31
N PHE A 344 10.61 -22.68 14.93
CA PHE A 344 12.05 -22.41 14.92
C PHE A 344 12.49 -21.78 16.25
N ALA A 345 13.41 -22.46 16.95
CA ALA A 345 13.88 -22.05 18.29
C ALA A 345 15.41 -21.91 18.36
N GLN A 346 16.09 -21.73 17.22
CA GLN A 346 17.52 -21.40 17.19
C GLN A 346 17.73 -19.92 17.60
N PHE A 347 18.99 -19.55 17.87
CA PHE A 347 19.37 -18.21 18.33
C PHE A 347 18.75 -17.78 19.68
N THR A 348 18.38 -18.74 20.53
CA THR A 348 17.85 -18.56 21.89
C THR A 348 18.82 -19.09 22.96
N ASP A 349 18.66 -18.69 24.24
CA ASP A 349 19.31 -19.47 25.32
C ASP A 349 18.67 -20.85 25.39
N ARG A 350 19.47 -21.84 25.75
CA ARG A 350 19.04 -23.21 25.75
C ARG A 350 17.95 -23.42 26.81
N PHE A 351 16.78 -23.86 26.34
CA PHE A 351 15.52 -24.01 27.08
C PHE A 351 14.74 -22.70 27.30
N GLN A 352 14.96 -21.66 26.48
CA GLN A 352 13.98 -20.60 26.27
C GLN A 352 12.60 -21.20 25.95
N ASP A 353 11.54 -20.64 26.54
CA ASP A 353 10.17 -20.94 26.11
C ASP A 353 9.76 -19.92 25.05
N MET A 354 9.25 -20.40 23.91
CA MET A 354 8.96 -19.54 22.75
C MET A 354 7.68 -18.71 22.95
N THR A 355 6.86 -19.04 23.95
CA THR A 355 5.69 -18.23 24.35
C THR A 355 6.09 -17.08 25.29
N GLU A 356 7.26 -17.16 25.93
CA GLU A 356 7.80 -16.19 26.91
C GLU A 356 8.96 -15.36 26.30
N LEU A 357 8.80 -14.85 25.07
CA LEU A 357 9.71 -13.87 24.48
C LEU A 357 9.26 -12.44 24.82
N GLU A 358 10.07 -11.71 25.57
CA GLU A 358 9.85 -10.30 25.95
C GLU A 358 9.63 -9.40 24.72
N PRO A 359 8.94 -8.24 24.83
CA PRO A 359 8.76 -7.31 23.70
C PRO A 359 10.09 -6.91 23.04
N PHE A 360 11.08 -6.45 23.81
CA PHE A 360 12.41 -6.07 23.33
C PHE A 360 13.42 -7.22 23.33
N TRP A 361 12.98 -8.44 22.99
CA TRP A 361 13.87 -9.60 22.91
C TRP A 361 14.86 -9.48 21.75
N THR A 362 16.12 -9.88 21.99
CA THR A 362 17.18 -9.93 20.96
C THR A 362 17.85 -11.32 20.89
N PRO A 363 18.30 -11.74 19.69
CA PRO A 363 18.88 -13.06 19.48
C PRO A 363 20.26 -13.23 20.14
N VAL A 364 20.59 -14.49 20.43
CA VAL A 364 21.85 -14.88 21.08
C VAL A 364 22.50 -16.07 20.35
N ALA A 365 23.82 -16.09 20.30
CA ALA A 365 24.58 -17.22 19.77
C ALA A 365 24.24 -18.51 20.54
N MET A 366 24.02 -19.60 19.80
CA MET A 366 23.56 -20.86 20.37
C MET A 366 24.65 -21.52 21.23
N GLY A 367 24.55 -21.37 22.56
CA GLY A 367 25.60 -21.72 23.52
C GLY A 367 25.26 -22.82 24.54
N PRO A 368 26.19 -23.16 25.45
CA PRO A 368 25.87 -23.87 26.69
C PRO A 368 24.86 -23.05 27.52
N PRO A 369 23.91 -23.70 28.25
CA PRO A 369 22.83 -22.97 28.94
C PRO A 369 23.39 -21.94 29.93
N GLY A 370 22.90 -20.71 29.86
CA GLY A 370 23.40 -19.57 30.64
C GLY A 370 24.77 -19.03 30.19
N GLN A 371 25.17 -19.29 28.94
CA GLN A 371 26.27 -18.63 28.23
C GLN A 371 25.77 -18.13 26.88
N THR A 372 25.09 -16.98 26.92
CA THR A 372 24.64 -16.23 25.76
C THR A 372 25.74 -15.27 25.29
N GLU A 373 25.95 -15.18 23.97
CA GLU A 373 26.66 -14.06 23.34
C GLU A 373 25.64 -13.34 22.46
N PRO A 374 25.28 -12.07 22.73
CA PRO A 374 24.27 -11.35 21.94
C PRO A 374 24.59 -11.30 20.45
N LYS A 375 23.55 -11.11 19.64
CA LYS A 375 23.65 -10.89 18.20
C LYS A 375 23.03 -9.55 17.85
N GLU A 376 23.86 -8.71 17.23
CA GLU A 376 23.51 -7.36 16.81
C GLU A 376 22.33 -7.44 15.81
N ARG A 377 21.34 -6.58 15.99
CA ARG A 377 20.17 -6.41 15.13
C ARG A 377 19.92 -4.92 14.91
N PRO A 378 20.78 -4.22 14.14
CA PRO A 378 20.72 -2.78 13.94
C PRO A 378 19.32 -2.19 13.69
N LEU A 379 18.46 -2.86 12.92
CA LEU A 379 17.11 -2.36 12.66
C LEU A 379 16.24 -2.33 13.93
N MET A 380 16.30 -3.39 14.74
CA MET A 380 15.58 -3.44 16.03
C MET A 380 16.26 -2.56 17.06
N GLU A 381 17.56 -2.76 17.29
CA GLU A 381 18.31 -2.12 18.37
C GLU A 381 18.37 -0.59 18.22
N ASN A 382 18.59 -0.07 17.01
CA ASN A 382 18.75 1.37 16.80
C ASN A 382 17.42 2.12 16.67
N LEU A 383 16.35 1.47 16.17
CA LEU A 383 15.02 2.07 16.19
C LEU A 383 14.46 2.08 17.62
N TRP A 384 14.62 1.02 18.41
CA TRP A 384 14.20 1.00 19.81
C TRP A 384 15.06 1.89 20.75
N GLU A 385 16.21 2.43 20.30
CA GLU A 385 16.92 3.51 21.01
C GLU A 385 16.24 4.88 20.85
N VAL A 386 15.31 5.04 19.89
CA VAL A 386 14.42 6.21 19.76
C VAL A 386 13.20 6.00 20.66
N GLU A 387 12.98 6.90 21.61
CA GLU A 387 11.92 6.77 22.64
C GLU A 387 10.53 6.61 22.00
N GLU A 388 10.18 7.45 21.03
CA GLU A 388 8.89 7.42 20.31
C GLU A 388 8.68 6.11 19.54
N TYR A 389 9.67 5.63 18.78
CA TYR A 389 9.58 4.34 18.07
C TYR A 389 9.49 3.14 19.00
N SER A 390 10.07 3.23 20.21
CA SER A 390 9.93 2.19 21.23
C SER A 390 8.54 2.17 21.86
N GLU A 391 7.87 3.34 21.97
CA GLU A 391 6.47 3.42 22.38
C GLU A 391 5.54 2.90 21.28
N ASP A 392 5.74 3.32 20.03
CA ASP A 392 4.93 2.88 18.87
C ASP A 392 5.00 1.36 18.68
N TYR A 393 6.19 0.76 18.77
CA TYR A 393 6.34 -0.71 18.74
C TYR A 393 5.58 -1.45 19.85
N LEU A 394 5.48 -0.85 21.05
CA LEU A 394 4.69 -1.43 22.14
C LEU A 394 3.18 -1.25 21.90
N ARG A 395 2.77 -0.15 21.27
CA ARG A 395 1.38 0.09 20.81
C ARG A 395 0.99 -0.93 19.75
N ASP A 396 1.84 -1.17 18.73
CA ASP A 396 1.63 -2.20 17.70
C ASP A 396 1.36 -3.58 18.33
N LEU A 397 2.15 -3.97 19.34
CA LEU A 397 1.97 -5.24 20.06
C LEU A 397 0.66 -5.30 20.86
N ALA A 398 0.24 -4.18 21.47
CA ALA A 398 -1.02 -4.09 22.21
C ALA A 398 -2.23 -4.15 21.27
N GLU A 399 -2.21 -3.34 20.21
CA GLU A 399 -3.18 -3.32 19.11
C GLU A 399 -3.37 -4.71 18.51
N MET A 400 -2.29 -5.43 18.19
CA MET A 400 -2.38 -6.80 17.69
C MET A 400 -3.08 -7.77 18.67
N LEU A 401 -2.84 -7.64 19.97
CA LEU A 401 -3.49 -8.46 21.00
C LEU A 401 -4.99 -8.14 21.13
N ARG A 402 -5.34 -6.84 21.07
CA ARG A 402 -6.71 -6.33 21.07
C ARG A 402 -7.46 -6.74 19.80
N GLU A 403 -6.79 -6.68 18.64
CA GLU A 403 -7.33 -6.94 17.30
C GLU A 403 -7.06 -8.39 16.86
N GLY A 404 -7.47 -9.32 17.73
CA GLY A 404 -7.69 -10.71 17.35
C GLY A 404 -6.50 -11.65 17.51
N PHE A 405 -5.34 -11.26 18.06
CA PHE A 405 -4.35 -12.25 18.53
C PHE A 405 -4.78 -12.91 19.86
N ASP A 406 -6.04 -13.35 19.91
CA ASP A 406 -6.67 -14.02 21.04
C ASP A 406 -7.14 -15.43 20.67
N VAL A 407 -7.43 -16.22 21.70
CA VAL A 407 -7.82 -17.62 21.55
C VAL A 407 -9.12 -17.78 20.76
N THR A 408 -10.06 -16.85 20.86
CA THR A 408 -11.38 -16.89 20.22
C THR A 408 -11.27 -16.71 18.72
N SER A 409 -10.57 -15.64 18.32
CA SER A 409 -10.35 -15.24 16.92
C SER A 409 -9.49 -16.27 16.20
N ALA A 410 -8.32 -16.60 16.75
CA ALA A 410 -7.44 -17.61 16.20
C ALA A 410 -8.13 -18.98 16.10
N SER A 411 -8.85 -19.42 17.14
CA SER A 411 -9.59 -20.71 17.10
C SER A 411 -10.63 -20.74 15.99
N THR A 412 -11.27 -19.61 15.68
CA THR A 412 -12.29 -19.55 14.62
C THR A 412 -11.66 -19.86 13.27
N ARG A 413 -10.58 -19.15 12.92
CA ARG A 413 -9.86 -19.36 11.65
C ARG A 413 -9.12 -20.71 11.58
N ILE A 414 -8.45 -21.12 12.65
CA ILE A 414 -7.79 -22.43 12.75
C ILE A 414 -8.79 -23.55 12.48
N ASN A 415 -9.99 -23.49 13.09
CA ASN A 415 -11.01 -24.51 12.88
C ASN A 415 -11.63 -24.46 11.48
N GLU A 416 -11.81 -23.27 10.89
CA GLU A 416 -12.27 -23.13 9.51
C GLU A 416 -11.34 -23.83 8.52
N LEU A 417 -10.07 -23.41 8.47
CA LEU A 417 -9.08 -23.97 7.56
C LEU A 417 -8.81 -25.45 7.86
N ALA A 418 -8.72 -25.85 9.14
CA ALA A 418 -8.59 -27.27 9.50
C ALA A 418 -9.82 -28.10 9.07
N ASN A 419 -11.03 -27.54 9.10
CA ASN A 419 -12.23 -28.23 8.61
C ASN A 419 -12.22 -28.39 7.09
N LEU A 420 -11.73 -27.39 6.37
CA LEU A 420 -11.54 -27.41 4.93
C LEU A 420 -10.54 -28.51 4.52
N ILE A 421 -9.30 -28.45 5.02
CA ILE A 421 -8.19 -29.28 4.49
C ILE A 421 -8.11 -30.71 5.06
N ARG A 422 -8.83 -31.03 6.13
CA ARG A 422 -8.67 -32.31 6.86
C ARG A 422 -8.85 -33.55 5.98
N ALA A 423 -9.71 -33.50 4.97
CA ALA A 423 -9.91 -34.63 4.06
C ALA A 423 -8.65 -34.91 3.22
N ASP A 424 -8.00 -33.84 2.77
CA ASP A 424 -6.84 -33.85 1.89
C ASP A 424 -5.56 -34.18 2.66
N VAL A 425 -5.38 -33.62 3.86
CA VAL A 425 -4.33 -34.04 4.82
C VAL A 425 -4.40 -35.55 5.12
N TYR A 426 -5.59 -36.14 5.16
CA TYR A 426 -5.77 -37.57 5.37
C TYR A 426 -5.57 -38.42 4.10
N ALA A 427 -5.72 -37.81 2.92
CA ALA A 427 -5.54 -38.45 1.62
C ALA A 427 -4.08 -38.39 1.13
N ASP A 428 -3.31 -37.41 1.61
CA ASP A 428 -1.91 -37.18 1.26
C ASP A 428 -1.04 -38.44 1.49
N PRO A 429 -0.50 -39.05 0.42
CA PRO A 429 0.30 -40.27 0.51
C PRO A 429 1.74 -40.03 1.01
N TYR A 430 2.19 -38.77 1.05
CA TYR A 430 3.56 -38.36 1.36
C TYR A 430 3.65 -37.32 2.50
N SER A 431 2.56 -37.13 3.26
CA SER A 431 2.55 -36.25 4.44
C SER A 431 3.66 -36.60 5.43
N GLN A 432 4.38 -35.58 5.86
CA GLN A 432 5.50 -35.68 6.81
C GLN A 432 5.01 -36.04 8.22
N TYR A 433 3.77 -35.66 8.55
CA TYR A 433 3.13 -35.88 9.84
C TYR A 433 1.87 -36.75 9.70
N THR A 434 1.58 -37.55 10.73
CA THR A 434 0.37 -38.39 10.74
C THR A 434 -0.88 -37.54 10.98
N SER A 435 -2.04 -38.01 10.48
CA SER A 435 -3.33 -37.37 10.79
C SER A 435 -3.63 -37.25 12.29
N THR A 436 -3.05 -38.11 13.14
CA THR A 436 -3.15 -37.96 14.60
C THR A 436 -2.30 -36.80 15.14
N GLN A 437 -1.14 -36.52 14.53
CA GLN A 437 -0.33 -35.35 14.86
C GLN A 437 -0.99 -34.06 14.38
N PHE A 438 -1.58 -34.05 13.18
CA PHE A 438 -2.43 -32.96 12.69
C PHE A 438 -3.52 -32.59 13.72
N GLU A 439 -4.43 -33.52 14.05
CA GLU A 439 -5.51 -33.21 15.03
C GLU A 439 -4.99 -32.84 16.42
N THR A 440 -3.83 -33.36 16.83
CA THR A 440 -3.26 -33.01 18.14
C THR A 440 -2.66 -31.60 18.12
N ASN A 441 -2.01 -31.21 17.02
CA ASN A 441 -1.24 -29.98 16.94
C ASN A 441 -2.06 -28.73 16.57
N LEU A 442 -3.35 -28.89 16.27
CA LEU A 442 -4.30 -27.77 16.29
C LEU A 442 -4.35 -27.14 17.70
N ASP A 443 -4.44 -27.97 18.76
CA ASP A 443 -4.69 -27.49 20.14
C ASP A 443 -3.58 -27.79 21.16
N SER A 444 -2.56 -28.59 20.81
CA SER A 444 -1.58 -29.07 21.80
C SER A 444 -0.20 -29.36 21.23
N ASN A 445 0.82 -29.12 22.05
CA ASN A 445 2.21 -29.34 21.70
C ASN A 445 2.48 -30.82 21.39
N ILE A 446 3.21 -31.09 20.31
CA ILE A 446 3.77 -32.40 20.00
C ILE A 446 5.30 -32.37 20.13
N SER A 447 5.92 -33.55 20.24
CA SER A 447 7.38 -33.67 20.28
C SER A 447 7.88 -34.34 19.01
N ASP A 448 8.85 -33.71 18.34
CA ASP A 448 9.56 -34.26 17.19
C ASP A 448 11.06 -34.35 17.50
N GLY A 449 11.54 -35.56 17.79
CA GLY A 449 12.90 -35.79 18.28
C GLY A 449 13.20 -35.09 19.61
N MET A 450 13.92 -33.97 19.55
CA MET A 450 14.20 -33.08 20.70
C MET A 450 13.46 -31.73 20.61
N ARG A 451 12.73 -31.48 19.52
CA ARG A 451 11.96 -30.27 19.27
C ARG A 451 10.58 -30.38 19.92
N THR A 452 10.11 -29.30 20.53
CA THR A 452 8.69 -29.09 20.80
C THR A 452 8.11 -28.37 19.59
N ILE A 453 7.03 -28.89 19.00
CA ILE A 453 6.23 -28.13 18.04
C ILE A 453 4.97 -27.72 18.78
N TYR A 454 4.79 -26.42 19.01
CA TYR A 454 3.68 -25.90 19.81
C TYR A 454 2.34 -26.17 19.11
N GLY A 455 1.27 -26.38 19.89
CA GLY A 455 -0.08 -26.44 19.33
C GLY A 455 -0.58 -25.04 19.02
N LEU A 456 -1.27 -24.83 17.89
CA LEU A 456 -1.66 -23.49 17.44
C LEU A 456 -2.48 -22.74 18.51
N THR A 457 -3.63 -23.30 18.92
CA THR A 457 -4.51 -22.69 19.93
C THR A 457 -3.81 -22.50 21.28
N SER A 458 -2.95 -23.46 21.68
CA SER A 458 -2.19 -23.37 22.93
C SER A 458 -1.08 -22.31 22.88
N PHE A 459 -0.43 -22.14 21.72
CA PHE A 459 0.60 -21.12 21.53
C PHE A 459 -0.01 -19.73 21.67
N ILE A 460 -1.12 -19.46 20.97
CA ILE A 460 -1.83 -18.16 21.08
C ILE A 460 -2.25 -17.91 22.52
N ALA A 461 -2.83 -18.90 23.20
CA ALA A 461 -3.25 -18.78 24.59
C ALA A 461 -2.08 -18.44 25.53
N ASP A 462 -0.96 -19.14 25.45
CA ASP A 462 0.17 -18.91 26.35
C ASP A 462 0.92 -17.60 25.98
N ARG A 463 0.97 -17.26 24.68
CA ARG A 463 1.66 -16.07 24.14
C ARG A 463 0.94 -14.76 24.46
N SER A 464 -0.38 -14.68 24.23
CA SER A 464 -1.14 -13.45 24.49
C SER A 464 -1.21 -13.13 25.98
N ASN A 465 -1.47 -14.13 26.83
CA ASN A 465 -1.43 -13.97 28.29
C ASN A 465 -0.06 -13.51 28.82
N TYR A 466 1.04 -13.90 28.16
CA TYR A 466 2.37 -13.43 28.52
C TYR A 466 2.59 -11.98 28.07
N LEU A 467 2.33 -11.67 26.78
CA LEU A 467 2.59 -10.33 26.26
C LEU A 467 1.73 -9.25 26.92
N SER A 468 0.41 -9.44 27.09
CA SER A 468 -0.43 -8.46 27.81
C SER A 468 0.12 -8.15 29.22
N ALA A 469 0.58 -9.17 29.94
CA ALA A 469 1.13 -9.00 31.28
C ALA A 469 2.51 -8.31 31.32
N GLU A 470 3.29 -8.38 30.24
CA GLU A 470 4.53 -7.59 30.11
C GLU A 470 4.24 -6.16 29.62
N LEU A 471 3.27 -5.95 28.73
CA LEU A 471 2.86 -4.63 28.24
C LEU A 471 2.24 -3.76 29.35
N ASP A 472 1.48 -4.36 30.27
CA ASP A 472 1.04 -3.76 31.55
C ASP A 472 2.20 -3.14 32.36
N SER A 473 3.44 -3.62 32.17
CA SER A 473 4.62 -3.09 32.88
C SER A 473 5.21 -1.82 32.24
N TYR A 474 4.83 -1.52 30.99
CA TYR A 474 5.21 -0.31 30.25
C TYR A 474 4.15 0.79 30.31
N ALA A 475 2.91 0.47 30.66
CA ALA A 475 1.80 1.43 30.75
C ALA A 475 2.13 2.63 31.66
N SER A 476 1.96 3.85 31.14
CA SER A 476 2.24 5.09 31.86
C SER A 476 1.04 6.04 31.87
N THR A 477 0.85 6.76 32.98
CA THR A 477 -0.21 7.79 33.07
C THR A 477 0.00 8.97 32.12
N SER A 478 1.14 9.07 31.43
CA SER A 478 1.39 10.01 30.32
C SER A 478 0.60 9.69 29.06
N ASP A 479 0.11 8.46 28.94
CA ASP A 479 -0.42 7.89 27.71
C ASP A 479 -1.95 8.05 27.64
N LEU A 480 -2.56 8.52 28.74
CA LEU A 480 -3.93 8.98 28.79
C LEU A 480 -4.01 10.40 28.19
N VAL A 481 -4.75 10.54 27.11
CA VAL A 481 -4.98 11.84 26.46
C VAL A 481 -6.45 12.26 26.55
N LEU A 482 -6.71 13.57 26.42
CA LEU A 482 -8.03 14.04 26.04
C LEU A 482 -8.22 13.69 24.56
N ASN A 483 -9.32 13.02 24.21
CA ASN A 483 -9.49 12.46 22.88
C ASN A 483 -10.52 13.24 22.05
N GLU A 484 -11.76 13.30 22.53
CA GLU A 484 -12.84 14.04 21.90
C GLU A 484 -13.62 14.84 22.95
N LEU A 485 -14.18 16.00 22.59
CA LEU A 485 -15.15 16.71 23.44
C LEU A 485 -16.22 17.45 22.63
N MET A 486 -17.39 17.60 23.23
CA MET A 486 -18.51 18.35 22.66
C MET A 486 -19.09 19.32 23.69
N SER A 487 -19.02 20.61 23.41
CA SER A 487 -19.52 21.66 24.30
C SER A 487 -21.01 22.00 24.11
N VAL A 488 -21.62 21.59 22.99
CA VAL A 488 -23.03 21.87 22.64
C VAL A 488 -23.70 20.62 22.05
N ASN A 489 -23.95 19.63 22.90
CA ASN A 489 -24.70 18.41 22.56
C ASN A 489 -26.21 18.72 22.53
N VAL A 490 -26.90 18.36 21.45
CA VAL A 490 -28.34 18.58 21.23
C VAL A 490 -29.05 17.32 20.75
N ALA A 491 -28.36 16.46 20.00
CA ALA A 491 -28.89 15.22 19.45
C ALA A 491 -27.89 14.04 19.42
N THR A 492 -26.58 14.26 19.62
CA THR A 492 -25.53 13.24 19.44
C THR A 492 -25.58 12.11 20.49
N ALA A 493 -25.38 12.43 21.77
CA ALA A 493 -25.23 11.42 22.82
C ALA A 493 -26.19 11.69 23.99
N GLN A 494 -26.84 10.65 24.51
CA GLN A 494 -27.74 10.77 25.67
C GLN A 494 -27.10 10.17 26.92
N ASP A 495 -27.28 10.85 28.05
CA ASP A 495 -26.89 10.36 29.36
C ASP A 495 -27.85 9.29 29.91
N GLU A 496 -27.55 8.77 31.10
CA GLU A 496 -28.40 7.79 31.78
C GLU A 496 -29.78 8.32 32.21
N SER A 497 -29.99 9.64 32.27
CA SER A 497 -31.29 10.30 32.50
C SER A 497 -32.08 10.59 31.21
N GLY A 498 -31.41 10.57 30.04
CA GLY A 498 -31.97 10.83 28.72
C GLY A 498 -31.90 12.31 28.28
N ASP A 499 -31.05 13.09 28.93
CA ASP A 499 -30.71 14.47 28.58
C ASP A 499 -29.45 14.49 27.68
N PHE A 500 -29.20 15.63 27.01
CA PHE A 500 -28.11 15.82 26.04
C PHE A 500 -27.10 16.80 26.62
N ASP A 501 -26.17 16.27 27.41
CA ASP A 501 -25.21 17.07 28.16
C ASP A 501 -23.85 17.18 27.44
N PRO A 502 -23.07 18.24 27.68
CA PRO A 502 -21.71 18.35 27.16
C PRO A 502 -20.84 17.21 27.69
N TRP A 503 -19.88 16.74 26.90
CA TRP A 503 -19.07 15.57 27.26
C TRP A 503 -17.62 15.71 26.82
N VAL A 504 -16.77 14.86 27.39
CA VAL A 504 -15.37 14.64 27.01
C VAL A 504 -15.03 13.16 27.11
N GLU A 505 -14.07 12.76 26.31
CA GLU A 505 -13.45 11.45 26.32
C GLU A 505 -11.99 11.52 26.73
N ILE A 506 -11.57 10.50 27.45
CA ILE A 506 -10.18 10.20 27.71
C ILE A 506 -9.88 8.86 27.06
N TYR A 507 -8.80 8.79 26.29
CA TYR A 507 -8.39 7.58 25.59
C TYR A 507 -7.04 7.09 26.14
N ASN A 508 -6.87 5.78 26.25
CA ASN A 508 -5.60 5.16 26.59
C ASN A 508 -4.81 4.85 25.31
N PHE A 509 -3.88 5.75 24.98
CA PHE A 509 -2.91 5.57 23.89
C PHE A 509 -1.65 4.80 24.34
N GLY A 510 -1.66 4.25 25.56
CA GLY A 510 -0.60 3.43 26.12
C GLY A 510 -0.77 1.95 25.77
N PRO A 511 0.30 1.14 25.86
CA PRO A 511 0.28 -0.26 25.45
C PRO A 511 -0.38 -1.22 26.46
N GLY A 512 -0.98 -0.74 27.55
CA GLY A 512 -1.54 -1.62 28.59
C GLY A 512 -2.34 -0.89 29.68
N LEU A 513 -2.74 -1.66 30.70
CA LEU A 513 -3.79 -1.29 31.65
C LEU A 513 -3.39 -0.17 32.64
N LEU A 514 -4.24 0.87 32.78
CA LEU A 514 -4.00 2.01 33.66
C LEU A 514 -5.07 2.21 34.75
N ASP A 515 -4.65 2.27 36.02
CA ASP A 515 -5.49 2.65 37.18
C ASP A 515 -5.78 4.16 37.17
N LEU A 516 -7.04 4.52 36.95
CA LEU A 516 -7.54 5.90 36.90
C LEU A 516 -7.61 6.58 38.29
N SER A 517 -7.29 5.85 39.37
CA SER A 517 -7.35 6.37 40.74
C SER A 517 -6.41 7.54 40.96
N ASN A 518 -6.97 8.64 41.49
CA ASN A 518 -6.27 9.91 41.74
C ASN A 518 -5.90 10.69 40.45
N LEU A 519 -6.55 10.40 39.32
CA LEU A 519 -6.58 11.29 38.17
C LEU A 519 -7.78 12.25 38.26
N TYR A 520 -7.66 13.40 37.61
CA TYR A 520 -8.64 14.49 37.68
C TYR A 520 -8.76 15.24 36.35
N VAL A 521 -9.98 15.69 36.01
CA VAL A 521 -10.20 16.71 34.97
C VAL A 521 -10.58 18.06 35.57
N THR A 522 -10.13 19.14 34.92
CA THR A 522 -10.38 20.52 35.35
C THR A 522 -10.39 21.50 34.18
N ASP A 523 -11.13 22.59 34.32
CA ASP A 523 -11.11 23.78 33.46
C ASP A 523 -10.29 24.95 34.07
N ASP A 524 -9.75 24.75 35.28
CA ASP A 524 -9.05 25.77 36.07
C ASP A 524 -7.64 25.27 36.41
N ALA A 525 -6.64 25.80 35.69
CA ALA A 525 -5.23 25.53 35.97
C ALA A 525 -4.77 26.00 37.38
N GLY A 526 -5.61 26.70 38.13
CA GLY A 526 -5.43 27.00 39.55
C GLY A 526 -5.89 25.90 40.51
N ASP A 527 -6.66 24.91 40.06
CA ASP A 527 -7.14 23.75 40.82
C ASP A 527 -7.09 22.47 39.97
N LEU A 528 -5.94 21.80 40.00
CA LEU A 528 -5.73 20.49 39.35
C LEU A 528 -6.49 19.35 40.05
N THR A 529 -7.27 19.62 41.11
CA THR A 529 -8.02 18.59 41.86
C THR A 529 -9.53 18.78 41.79
N LYS A 530 -10.01 19.56 40.81
CA LYS A 530 -11.40 20.06 40.72
C LYS A 530 -12.46 18.95 40.67
N TRP A 531 -12.23 17.91 39.87
CA TRP A 531 -13.08 16.71 39.82
C TRP A 531 -12.24 15.47 39.55
N ALA A 532 -12.40 14.44 40.38
CA ALA A 532 -11.66 13.19 40.25
C ALA A 532 -12.38 12.25 39.27
N LEU A 533 -11.62 11.55 38.43
CA LEU A 533 -12.15 10.53 37.53
C LEU A 533 -12.86 9.40 38.31
N PRO A 534 -13.78 8.66 37.66
CA PRO A 534 -14.27 7.39 38.19
C PRO A 534 -13.10 6.46 38.49
N SER A 535 -13.09 5.84 39.68
CA SER A 535 -12.07 4.84 40.00
C SER A 535 -12.36 3.54 39.23
N GLY A 536 -11.40 3.12 38.43
CA GLY A 536 -11.41 1.91 37.62
C GLY A 536 -10.07 1.78 36.92
N ASP A 537 -9.93 0.70 36.16
CA ASP A 537 -8.81 0.50 35.26
C ASP A 537 -9.31 0.78 33.82
N LEU A 538 -8.46 1.28 32.93
CA LEU A 538 -8.74 1.53 31.50
C LEU A 538 -7.68 0.75 30.69
N ASP A 539 -8.12 -0.17 29.83
CA ASP A 539 -7.21 -1.04 29.05
C ASP A 539 -6.61 -0.31 27.83
N ASP A 540 -5.69 -0.93 27.10
CA ASP A 540 -5.17 -0.37 25.85
C ASP A 540 -6.31 -0.12 24.85
N GLY A 541 -6.27 1.02 24.14
CA GLY A 541 -7.30 1.38 23.16
C GLY A 541 -8.71 1.63 23.72
N GLU A 542 -8.92 1.62 25.05
CA GLU A 542 -10.23 1.89 25.64
C GLU A 542 -10.52 3.40 25.84
N PHE A 543 -11.80 3.75 25.74
CA PHE A 543 -12.33 5.10 25.91
C PHE A 543 -13.09 5.25 27.24
N LEU A 544 -12.77 6.29 28.00
CA LEU A 544 -13.51 6.73 29.17
C LEU A 544 -14.36 7.96 28.82
N THR A 545 -15.66 7.75 28.63
CA THR A 545 -16.63 8.82 28.36
C THR A 545 -17.14 9.49 29.65
N LEU A 546 -17.20 10.82 29.66
CA LEU A 546 -17.53 11.63 30.83
C LEU A 546 -18.51 12.76 30.48
N TRP A 547 -19.56 12.92 31.28
CA TRP A 547 -20.48 14.05 31.18
C TRP A 547 -19.91 15.25 31.94
N VAL A 548 -19.80 16.40 31.29
CA VAL A 548 -19.21 17.63 31.82
C VAL A 548 -20.29 18.71 31.87
N ASP A 549 -21.14 18.58 32.88
CA ASP A 549 -22.45 19.23 33.04
C ASP A 549 -22.60 20.00 34.38
N GLY A 550 -21.87 19.60 35.42
CA GLY A 550 -22.02 20.07 36.79
C GLY A 550 -22.98 19.24 37.65
N GLU A 551 -23.48 18.11 37.14
CA GLU A 551 -24.61 17.35 37.69
C GLU A 551 -24.16 16.03 38.35
N THR A 552 -23.12 16.08 39.19
CA THR A 552 -22.61 14.98 40.07
C THR A 552 -23.63 14.15 40.90
N GLY A 553 -24.92 14.47 40.83
CA GLY A 553 -26.01 13.70 41.42
C GLY A 553 -26.59 12.61 40.51
N GLU A 554 -26.35 12.68 39.20
CA GLU A 554 -26.86 11.77 38.16
C GLU A 554 -26.08 10.44 38.18
N GLY A 555 -24.75 10.50 38.08
CA GLY A 555 -23.86 9.33 38.03
C GLY A 555 -22.42 9.61 38.47
N SER A 556 -21.56 8.59 38.40
CA SER A 556 -20.11 8.74 38.65
C SER A 556 -19.34 9.34 37.47
N SER A 557 -19.93 9.29 36.27
CA SER A 557 -19.47 9.87 35.01
C SER A 557 -19.66 11.40 34.92
N HIS A 558 -20.45 12.00 35.83
CA HIS A 558 -20.86 13.41 35.75
C HIS A 558 -19.96 14.34 36.56
N ALA A 559 -19.41 15.37 35.92
CA ALA A 559 -18.42 16.28 36.47
C ALA A 559 -19.00 17.31 37.44
N SER A 560 -18.13 17.97 38.21
CA SER A 560 -18.52 19.08 39.12
C SER A 560 -18.66 20.45 38.44
N PHE A 561 -18.51 20.49 37.12
CA PHE A 561 -18.52 21.68 36.29
C PHE A 561 -18.96 21.35 34.85
N SER A 562 -19.25 22.38 34.05
CA SER A 562 -19.65 22.22 32.66
C SER A 562 -18.70 22.91 31.68
N LEU A 563 -18.60 22.36 30.46
CA LEU A 563 -17.85 22.96 29.36
C LEU A 563 -18.44 24.33 28.96
N SER A 564 -17.57 25.22 28.48
CA SER A 564 -17.94 26.57 28.07
C SER A 564 -18.36 26.59 26.61
N THR A 565 -19.61 26.92 26.32
CA THR A 565 -20.11 27.08 24.93
C THR A 565 -19.51 28.27 24.18
N ALA A 566 -18.61 29.02 24.80
CA ALA A 566 -17.88 30.15 24.21
C ALA A 566 -16.39 29.82 23.96
N GLY A 567 -16.02 28.54 23.96
CA GLY A 567 -14.64 28.07 24.00
C GLY A 567 -14.07 28.04 25.42
N GLY A 568 -12.97 27.31 25.61
CA GLY A 568 -12.34 27.10 26.90
C GLY A 568 -11.06 26.26 26.83
N THR A 569 -10.49 25.96 27.99
CA THR A 569 -9.38 25.01 28.16
C THR A 569 -9.85 23.89 29.07
N LEU A 570 -9.47 22.66 28.73
CA LEU A 570 -9.68 21.47 29.56
C LEU A 570 -8.34 20.78 29.80
N LEU A 571 -8.14 20.26 31.01
CA LEU A 571 -6.90 19.62 31.43
C LEU A 571 -7.20 18.27 32.11
N LEU A 572 -6.47 17.23 31.72
CA LEU A 572 -6.32 15.96 32.43
C LEU A 572 -5.06 16.04 33.31
N THR A 573 -5.13 15.55 34.55
CA THR A 573 -4.09 15.82 35.57
C THR A 573 -3.96 14.68 36.60
N ASP A 574 -2.78 14.57 37.22
CA ASP A 574 -2.52 13.69 38.39
C ASP A 574 -2.82 14.39 39.75
N GLY A 575 -3.42 15.59 39.71
CA GLY A 575 -3.61 16.46 40.87
C GLY A 575 -2.39 17.32 41.27
N SER A 576 -1.25 17.14 40.60
CA SER A 576 0.00 17.90 40.80
C SER A 576 0.70 18.33 39.52
N SER A 577 0.52 17.57 38.43
CA SER A 577 0.98 17.80 37.06
C SER A 577 -0.21 17.78 36.10
N VAL A 578 -0.10 18.51 34.99
CA VAL A 578 -0.96 18.27 33.82
C VAL A 578 -0.39 17.07 33.07
N ILE A 579 -1.27 16.15 32.66
CA ILE A 579 -0.96 14.99 31.82
C ILE A 579 -1.16 15.42 30.36
N ASP A 580 -2.39 15.79 30.01
CA ASP A 580 -2.75 16.36 28.72
C ASP A 580 -3.68 17.58 28.89
N SER A 581 -3.75 18.44 27.88
CA SER A 581 -4.65 19.59 27.87
C SER A 581 -4.97 20.05 26.46
N THR A 582 -6.23 20.43 26.24
CA THR A 582 -6.69 21.02 24.97
C THR A 582 -7.32 22.38 25.20
N THR A 583 -7.26 23.25 24.19
CA THR A 583 -7.98 24.53 24.16
C THR A 583 -8.84 24.54 22.91
N TYR A 584 -10.13 24.80 23.10
CA TYR A 584 -11.16 24.68 22.08
C TYR A 584 -11.93 25.99 21.94
N ASP A 585 -12.37 26.30 20.72
CA ASP A 585 -13.20 27.47 20.42
C ASP A 585 -14.71 27.18 20.58
N ALA A 586 -15.57 28.16 20.29
CA ALA A 586 -17.02 27.96 20.37
C ALA A 586 -17.52 27.03 19.24
N MET A 587 -17.97 25.83 19.59
CA MET A 587 -18.54 24.85 18.65
C MET A 587 -19.98 25.21 18.23
N ALA A 588 -20.41 24.67 17.10
CA ALA A 588 -21.82 24.61 16.73
C ALA A 588 -22.55 23.48 17.48
N GLU A 589 -23.88 23.39 17.31
CA GLU A 589 -24.69 22.29 17.85
C GLU A 589 -24.27 20.97 17.19
N ASP A 590 -24.05 19.93 17.99
CA ASP A 590 -23.66 18.57 17.56
C ASP A 590 -22.34 18.46 16.77
N THR A 591 -21.43 19.43 16.94
CA THR A 591 -20.04 19.39 16.42
C THR A 591 -19.06 19.14 17.57
N SER A 592 -18.05 18.29 17.36
CA SER A 592 -17.03 17.97 18.37
C SER A 592 -15.65 18.50 18.00
N TRP A 593 -14.76 18.46 19.00
CA TRP A 593 -13.35 18.79 18.92
C TRP A 593 -12.56 17.51 19.25
N ALA A 594 -12.01 16.88 18.22
CA ALA A 594 -11.56 15.49 18.22
C ALA A 594 -10.09 15.37 17.80
N ARG A 595 -9.32 14.49 18.42
CA ARG A 595 -8.01 14.05 17.90
C ARG A 595 -8.23 13.09 16.74
N VAL A 596 -7.67 13.39 15.58
CA VAL A 596 -7.79 12.50 14.41
C VAL A 596 -6.38 12.18 13.90
N PRO A 597 -5.91 10.91 14.02
CA PRO A 597 -6.52 9.77 14.72
C PRO A 597 -6.57 9.94 16.25
N ASP A 598 -7.23 9.01 16.92
CA ASP A 598 -7.23 8.91 18.39
C ASP A 598 -5.81 8.87 18.98
N GLY A 599 -5.67 9.36 20.22
CA GLY A 599 -4.40 9.29 20.94
C GLY A 599 -3.34 10.30 20.47
N GLY A 600 -2.82 10.11 19.27
CA GLY A 600 -1.68 10.85 18.72
C GLY A 600 -2.04 11.98 17.75
N GLY A 601 -3.26 12.01 17.19
CA GLY A 601 -3.68 13.03 16.24
C GLY A 601 -3.71 14.45 16.81
N ASP A 602 -3.58 15.42 15.92
CA ASP A 602 -3.91 16.81 16.20
C ASP A 602 -5.43 16.95 16.41
N PHE A 603 -5.82 17.96 17.19
CA PHE A 603 -7.24 18.27 17.39
C PHE A 603 -7.81 19.04 16.18
N GLU A 604 -8.89 18.52 15.62
CA GLU A 604 -9.70 19.17 14.60
C GLU A 604 -11.18 19.30 15.01
N THR A 605 -11.93 20.07 14.23
CA THR A 605 -13.39 20.22 14.41
C THR A 605 -14.09 19.28 13.44
N THR A 606 -14.79 18.26 13.95
CA THR A 606 -15.49 17.26 13.14
C THR A 606 -17.01 17.35 13.28
N ASP A 607 -17.70 17.15 12.17
CA ASP A 607 -19.16 16.97 12.11
C ASP A 607 -19.60 15.50 12.25
N GLN A 608 -18.65 14.58 12.46
CA GLN A 608 -18.87 13.16 12.75
C GLN A 608 -18.47 12.83 14.21
N PRO A 609 -19.26 13.28 15.21
CA PRO A 609 -18.91 13.04 16.62
C PRO A 609 -19.12 11.57 17.04
N THR A 610 -18.20 11.04 17.85
CA THR A 610 -17.91 9.60 17.93
C THR A 610 -18.00 8.97 19.32
N PHE A 611 -18.78 9.60 20.22
CA PHE A 611 -18.98 9.18 21.62
C PHE A 611 -18.90 7.66 21.91
N GLY A 612 -17.80 7.25 22.55
CA GLY A 612 -17.47 5.90 23.00
C GLY A 612 -16.87 5.01 21.90
N SER A 613 -16.32 5.59 20.83
CA SER A 613 -15.80 4.92 19.63
C SER A 613 -14.63 5.72 19.03
N GLU A 614 -13.95 5.13 18.04
CA GLU A 614 -12.86 5.78 17.30
C GLU A 614 -13.28 7.10 16.64
N ASN A 615 -12.41 8.12 16.71
CA ASN A 615 -12.68 9.41 16.08
C ASN A 615 -12.64 9.35 14.55
N LEU A 616 -13.58 10.07 13.93
CA LEU A 616 -13.67 10.22 12.48
C LEU A 616 -13.34 11.65 12.04
N ALA A 617 -12.48 11.75 11.03
CA ALA A 617 -12.25 12.99 10.29
C ALA A 617 -13.58 13.54 9.76
N SER A 618 -13.70 14.88 9.70
CA SER A 618 -14.91 15.48 9.11
C SER A 618 -15.04 15.09 7.63
N VAL A 619 -16.19 14.57 7.22
CA VAL A 619 -16.36 14.06 5.84
C VAL A 619 -16.55 15.23 4.88
N VAL A 620 -15.49 15.57 4.14
CA VAL A 620 -15.57 16.48 2.99
C VAL A 620 -16.44 15.83 1.93
N THR A 621 -17.73 16.14 1.95
CA THR A 621 -18.71 15.64 0.99
C THR A 621 -18.53 16.35 -0.35
N ILE A 622 -17.70 15.76 -1.21
CA ILE A 622 -17.48 16.23 -2.58
C ILE A 622 -18.70 15.92 -3.47
N ASP A 623 -19.52 16.94 -3.73
CA ASP A 623 -20.52 16.86 -4.80
C ASP A 623 -19.78 16.80 -6.16
N PRO A 624 -20.12 15.89 -7.09
CA PRO A 624 -19.42 15.79 -8.37
C PRO A 624 -19.66 17.03 -9.25
N VAL A 625 -18.66 17.90 -9.30
CA VAL A 625 -18.63 19.12 -10.13
C VAL A 625 -18.11 18.80 -11.54
N VAL A 626 -18.76 19.36 -12.56
CA VAL A 626 -18.29 19.29 -13.96
C VAL A 626 -17.89 20.70 -14.39
N LEU A 627 -16.59 20.92 -14.55
CA LEU A 627 -15.96 22.10 -15.11
C LEU A 627 -14.94 21.65 -16.15
N TYR A 628 -14.55 22.55 -17.04
CA TYR A 628 -13.49 22.31 -18.01
C TYR A 628 -12.49 23.45 -18.03
N ILE A 629 -11.21 23.12 -18.14
CA ILE A 629 -10.20 24.05 -18.66
C ILE A 629 -10.51 24.19 -20.15
N ASN A 630 -10.92 25.38 -20.57
CA ASN A 630 -11.59 25.61 -21.85
C ASN A 630 -10.68 26.21 -22.92
N GLU A 631 -9.88 27.21 -22.57
CA GLU A 631 -8.94 27.90 -23.45
C GLU A 631 -7.76 28.40 -22.61
N PHE A 632 -6.55 28.46 -23.16
CA PHE A 632 -5.42 29.14 -22.52
C PHE A 632 -4.43 29.71 -23.56
N MET A 633 -3.59 30.64 -23.12
CA MET A 633 -2.47 31.20 -23.89
C MET A 633 -1.26 31.37 -22.96
N ALA A 634 -0.17 30.64 -23.26
CA ALA A 634 1.09 30.64 -22.51
C ALA A 634 2.21 31.47 -23.15
N ASP A 635 1.84 32.40 -24.05
CA ASP A 635 2.75 33.39 -24.67
C ASP A 635 1.93 34.54 -25.28
N ASN A 636 1.44 35.45 -24.44
CA ASN A 636 0.66 36.62 -24.84
C ASN A 636 1.58 37.85 -25.05
N GLU A 637 1.62 38.45 -26.24
CA GLU A 637 2.35 39.73 -26.48
C GLU A 637 1.41 40.88 -26.90
N ALA A 638 0.22 40.58 -27.44
CA ALA A 638 -0.66 41.57 -28.04
C ALA A 638 -2.17 41.29 -28.02
N THR A 639 -2.64 40.12 -27.55
CA THR A 639 -4.05 39.71 -27.74
C THR A 639 -5.00 40.35 -26.73
N ILE A 640 -4.73 40.13 -25.43
CA ILE A 640 -5.55 40.63 -24.32
C ILE A 640 -4.62 41.33 -23.33
N GLU A 641 -4.90 42.60 -23.05
CA GLU A 641 -4.23 43.38 -22.01
C GLU A 641 -4.86 43.00 -20.65
N ASP A 642 -4.04 42.74 -19.63
CA ASP A 642 -4.56 42.52 -18.28
C ASP A 642 -5.32 43.78 -17.79
N PRO A 643 -6.59 43.65 -17.33
CA PRO A 643 -7.34 44.76 -16.77
C PRO A 643 -6.71 45.40 -15.52
N ASP A 644 -5.88 44.68 -14.76
CA ASP A 644 -5.36 45.14 -13.47
C ASP A 644 -3.91 45.71 -13.54
N ASP A 645 -2.98 45.18 -14.36
CA ASP A 645 -1.74 45.87 -14.82
C ASP A 645 -1.81 46.39 -16.27
N ALA A 646 -2.39 47.58 -16.40
CA ALA A 646 -2.59 48.26 -17.68
C ALA A 646 -1.30 48.52 -18.49
N GLY A 647 -1.09 47.68 -19.51
CA GLY A 647 0.00 47.71 -20.46
C GLY A 647 0.79 46.39 -20.54
N SER A 648 0.45 45.43 -19.67
CA SER A 648 0.97 44.08 -19.65
C SER A 648 0.01 43.11 -20.35
N TYR A 649 0.58 42.00 -20.83
CA TYR A 649 -0.07 41.00 -21.68
C TYR A 649 0.32 39.66 -21.08
N ASP A 650 -0.28 39.31 -19.96
CA ASP A 650 0.12 38.12 -19.23
C ASP A 650 -0.58 36.87 -19.76
N ASP A 651 -0.01 35.73 -19.39
CA ASP A 651 -0.52 34.44 -19.80
C ASP A 651 -1.81 34.17 -19.04
N TRP A 652 -2.72 33.40 -19.63
CA TRP A 652 -4.05 33.23 -19.07
C TRP A 652 -4.64 31.87 -19.43
N LEU A 653 -5.57 31.44 -18.60
CA LEU A 653 -6.42 30.28 -18.83
C LEU A 653 -7.88 30.62 -18.52
N GLU A 654 -8.79 29.86 -19.09
CA GLU A 654 -10.22 30.02 -18.93
C GLU A 654 -10.86 28.72 -18.43
N LEU A 655 -11.74 28.83 -17.45
CA LEU A 655 -12.62 27.75 -17.02
C LEU A 655 -14.05 27.93 -17.56
N TYR A 656 -14.66 26.85 -18.02
CA TYR A 656 -16.04 26.81 -18.52
C TYR A 656 -16.95 25.93 -17.64
N ASN A 657 -18.14 26.46 -17.32
CA ASN A 657 -19.21 25.73 -16.65
C ASN A 657 -20.30 25.30 -17.67
N PRO A 658 -20.34 24.02 -18.11
CA PRO A 658 -21.36 23.50 -19.04
C PRO A 658 -22.74 23.31 -18.38
N GLY A 659 -22.84 23.49 -17.05
CA GLY A 659 -24.01 23.19 -16.25
C GLY A 659 -25.15 24.20 -16.39
N THR A 660 -26.31 23.84 -15.85
CA THR A 660 -27.51 24.69 -15.85
C THR A 660 -27.67 25.56 -14.60
N GLU A 661 -26.77 25.41 -13.62
CA GLU A 661 -26.73 26.18 -12.37
C GLU A 661 -25.31 26.75 -12.18
N PRO A 662 -25.13 27.83 -11.42
CA PRO A 662 -23.80 28.35 -11.10
C PRO A 662 -23.01 27.35 -10.24
N VAL A 663 -21.69 27.29 -10.45
CA VAL A 663 -20.73 26.52 -9.65
C VAL A 663 -19.93 27.49 -8.79
N ASP A 664 -19.74 27.14 -7.52
CA ASP A 664 -18.83 27.82 -6.59
C ASP A 664 -17.47 27.13 -6.67
N LEU A 665 -16.41 27.93 -6.78
CA LEU A 665 -15.02 27.48 -6.85
C LEU A 665 -14.28 27.69 -5.53
N GLY A 666 -14.87 28.37 -4.54
CA GLY A 666 -14.19 28.71 -3.29
C GLY A 666 -13.56 27.48 -2.64
N GLY A 667 -12.24 27.52 -2.46
CA GLY A 667 -11.45 26.42 -1.88
C GLY A 667 -10.93 25.37 -2.87
N MET A 668 -11.35 25.36 -4.14
CA MET A 668 -10.77 24.50 -5.20
C MET A 668 -9.37 24.98 -5.58
N TYR A 669 -8.59 24.15 -6.30
CA TYR A 669 -7.20 24.46 -6.65
C TYR A 669 -6.91 24.41 -8.15
N LEU A 670 -5.97 25.24 -8.61
CA LEU A 670 -5.31 25.15 -9.92
C LEU A 670 -3.81 24.94 -9.73
N THR A 671 -3.18 24.29 -10.71
CA THR A 671 -1.73 24.07 -10.76
C THR A 671 -1.20 23.99 -12.19
N ASP A 672 0.07 24.37 -12.41
CA ASP A 672 0.85 24.02 -13.61
C ASP A 672 1.73 22.76 -13.46
N ASP A 673 1.83 22.22 -12.23
CA ASP A 673 2.55 21.00 -11.87
C ASP A 673 1.59 19.97 -11.26
N LEU A 674 1.26 18.90 -11.99
CA LEU A 674 0.35 17.85 -11.52
C LEU A 674 0.90 17.05 -10.31
N THR A 675 2.15 17.30 -9.89
CA THR A 675 2.72 16.75 -8.64
C THR A 675 2.48 17.65 -7.41
N ASP A 676 2.04 18.91 -7.61
CA ASP A 676 1.51 19.79 -6.57
C ASP A 676 0.06 20.16 -6.91
N SER A 677 -0.88 19.33 -6.49
CA SER A 677 -2.32 19.51 -6.72
C SER A 677 -2.95 20.69 -5.94
N THR A 678 -2.18 21.37 -5.09
CA THR A 678 -2.67 22.45 -4.19
C THR A 678 -2.00 23.81 -4.43
N GLN A 679 -1.24 23.94 -5.52
CA GLN A 679 -0.34 25.06 -5.80
C GLN A 679 -0.97 26.46 -5.67
N TRP A 680 -2.19 26.66 -6.20
CA TRP A 680 -2.96 27.90 -6.03
C TRP A 680 -4.44 27.63 -5.73
N GLN A 681 -5.02 28.32 -4.75
CA GLN A 681 -6.40 28.11 -4.30
C GLN A 681 -7.34 29.27 -4.69
N PHE A 682 -8.52 28.94 -5.18
CA PHE A 682 -9.59 29.91 -5.45
C PHE A 682 -10.14 30.56 -4.16
N ALA A 683 -10.31 31.87 -4.19
CA ALA A 683 -10.88 32.63 -3.09
C ALA A 683 -12.38 32.32 -2.86
N ASP A 684 -12.81 32.35 -1.58
CA ASP A 684 -14.19 32.12 -1.14
C ASP A 684 -15.23 32.93 -1.94
N GLY A 685 -16.21 32.23 -2.53
CA GLY A 685 -17.32 32.85 -3.26
C GLY A 685 -17.00 33.23 -4.71
N THR A 686 -15.85 32.82 -5.24
CA THR A 686 -15.58 32.80 -6.68
C THR A 686 -16.58 31.88 -7.37
N THR A 687 -17.33 32.37 -8.36
CA THR A 687 -18.42 31.58 -8.97
C THR A 687 -18.42 31.69 -10.49
N ILE A 688 -18.64 30.57 -11.19
CA ILE A 688 -18.91 30.55 -12.64
C ILE A 688 -20.41 30.33 -12.86
N ALA A 689 -21.05 31.25 -13.58
CA ALA A 689 -22.47 31.12 -13.94
C ALA A 689 -22.73 29.91 -14.86
N ALA A 690 -23.96 29.41 -14.87
CA ALA A 690 -24.42 28.37 -15.79
C ALA A 690 -24.18 28.75 -17.26
N GLY A 691 -23.42 27.93 -18.01
CA GLY A 691 -23.00 28.24 -19.38
C GLY A 691 -22.08 29.46 -19.48
N GLY A 692 -21.33 29.76 -18.42
CA GLY A 692 -20.42 30.89 -18.31
C GLY A 692 -18.96 30.47 -18.24
N TYR A 693 -18.10 31.48 -18.38
CA TYR A 693 -16.66 31.36 -18.43
C TYR A 693 -16.00 32.21 -17.33
N LEU A 694 -14.83 31.82 -16.86
CA LEU A 694 -13.99 32.58 -15.93
C LEU A 694 -12.55 32.62 -16.43
N LEU A 695 -12.08 33.82 -16.75
CA LEU A 695 -10.69 34.10 -17.14
C LEU A 695 -9.82 34.25 -15.89
N ILE A 696 -8.61 33.68 -15.94
CA ILE A 696 -7.64 33.59 -14.86
C ILE A 696 -6.26 33.91 -15.45
N TRP A 697 -5.52 34.81 -14.80
CA TRP A 697 -4.18 35.22 -15.20
C TRP A 697 -3.14 34.32 -14.52
N ALA A 698 -2.22 33.77 -15.31
CA ALA A 698 -1.13 32.92 -14.86
C ALA A 698 0.18 33.70 -15.01
N ASP A 699 0.48 34.53 -14.01
CA ASP A 699 1.50 35.59 -14.07
C ASP A 699 2.57 35.55 -12.96
N ASP A 700 2.40 34.68 -11.95
CA ASP A 700 3.18 34.66 -10.70
C ASP A 700 3.05 35.96 -9.85
N ASP A 701 1.91 36.68 -9.92
CA ASP A 701 1.60 37.82 -9.03
C ASP A 701 0.16 37.88 -8.47
N THR A 702 -0.12 36.95 -7.53
CA THR A 702 -1.30 36.97 -6.64
C THR A 702 -1.62 38.29 -5.91
N ASN A 703 -0.80 39.35 -5.98
CA ASN A 703 -1.12 40.65 -5.39
C ASN A 703 -2.05 41.50 -6.27
N GLU A 704 -2.24 41.15 -7.54
CA GLU A 704 -2.96 42.00 -8.52
C GLU A 704 -4.47 41.72 -8.53
N GLY A 705 -4.91 40.48 -8.23
CA GLY A 705 -6.33 40.17 -8.00
C GLY A 705 -6.62 38.74 -7.55
N GLU A 706 -7.88 38.46 -7.22
CA GLU A 706 -8.39 37.12 -6.84
C GLU A 706 -8.39 36.11 -8.01
N THR A 707 -8.05 36.56 -9.22
CA THR A 707 -7.94 35.78 -10.46
C THR A 707 -6.50 35.69 -11.00
N HIS A 708 -5.49 36.02 -10.20
CA HIS A 708 -4.08 35.95 -10.57
C HIS A 708 -3.40 34.81 -9.78
N THR A 709 -2.75 33.88 -10.47
CA THR A 709 -2.18 32.67 -9.84
C THR A 709 -0.79 32.89 -9.24
N SER A 710 -0.30 31.92 -8.48
CA SER A 710 1.07 31.87 -7.96
C SER A 710 2.03 31.10 -8.88
N PHE A 711 1.72 31.06 -10.17
CA PHE A 711 2.49 30.35 -11.20
C PHE A 711 2.33 31.05 -12.56
N LYS A 712 3.16 30.69 -13.54
CA LYS A 712 3.11 31.28 -14.89
C LYS A 712 3.40 30.25 -15.96
N LEU A 713 2.55 30.22 -16.98
CA LEU A 713 2.60 29.17 -18.00
C LEU A 713 3.87 29.22 -18.87
N SER A 714 4.37 28.05 -19.25
CA SER A 714 5.51 27.85 -20.12
C SER A 714 5.12 27.72 -21.58
N ALA A 715 5.54 28.70 -22.39
CA ALA A 715 5.54 28.60 -23.85
C ALA A 715 6.28 27.35 -24.41
N GLY A 716 7.07 26.65 -23.58
CA GLY A 716 7.74 25.38 -23.94
C GLY A 716 6.85 24.14 -23.87
N GLY A 717 5.72 24.19 -23.16
CA GLY A 717 4.86 23.06 -22.84
C GLY A 717 5.11 22.49 -21.43
N GLU A 718 4.03 22.05 -20.79
CA GLU A 718 3.88 21.61 -19.39
C GLU A 718 2.44 21.06 -19.19
N ALA A 719 1.87 21.14 -17.98
CA ALA A 719 0.48 20.78 -17.69
C ALA A 719 -0.35 21.95 -17.11
N ILE A 720 -1.67 21.77 -17.06
CA ILE A 720 -2.60 22.53 -16.22
C ILE A 720 -3.54 21.51 -15.55
N GLY A 721 -3.72 21.59 -14.24
CA GLY A 721 -4.66 20.76 -13.47
C GLY A 721 -5.64 21.60 -12.66
N LEU A 722 -6.91 21.17 -12.61
CA LEU A 722 -7.98 21.73 -11.78
C LEU A 722 -8.44 20.65 -10.79
N TYR A 723 -8.32 20.93 -9.49
CA TYR A 723 -8.64 19.99 -8.40
C TYR A 723 -9.77 20.51 -7.51
N HIS A 724 -10.52 19.58 -6.92
CA HIS A 724 -11.62 19.87 -6.01
C HIS A 724 -11.12 20.39 -4.64
N ILE A 725 -12.04 20.76 -3.75
CA ILE A 725 -11.73 21.39 -2.45
C ILE A 725 -10.93 20.50 -1.48
N ASP A 726 -10.83 19.20 -1.77
CA ASP A 726 -10.01 18.23 -1.04
C ASP A 726 -8.52 18.27 -1.43
N GLY A 727 -8.17 18.98 -2.50
CA GLY A 727 -6.81 19.05 -3.03
C GLY A 727 -6.32 17.76 -3.70
N THR A 728 -7.17 16.76 -3.92
CA THR A 728 -6.77 15.44 -4.44
C THR A 728 -7.68 14.93 -5.57
N THR A 729 -8.97 15.25 -5.54
CA THR A 729 -9.90 14.87 -6.62
C THR A 729 -9.70 15.76 -7.83
N LEU A 730 -9.12 15.21 -8.90
CA LEU A 730 -8.96 15.91 -10.18
C LEU A 730 -10.32 16.13 -10.87
N ILE A 731 -10.60 17.36 -11.29
CA ILE A 731 -11.81 17.75 -12.03
C ILE A 731 -11.54 17.73 -13.54
N ASP A 732 -10.48 18.40 -14.00
CA ASP A 732 -10.03 18.41 -15.40
C ASP A 732 -8.53 18.73 -15.49
N SER A 733 -7.87 18.29 -16.56
CA SER A 733 -6.46 18.58 -16.81
C SER A 733 -6.11 18.60 -18.29
N ILE A 734 -5.00 19.24 -18.63
CA ILE A 734 -4.35 19.14 -19.94
C ILE A 734 -2.83 19.15 -19.81
N GLU A 735 -2.16 18.20 -20.46
CA GLU A 735 -0.75 18.34 -20.84
C GLU A 735 -0.64 18.97 -22.24
N PHE A 736 0.24 19.96 -22.41
CA PHE A 736 0.40 20.68 -23.67
C PHE A 736 1.86 20.82 -24.09
N GLY A 737 2.10 20.82 -25.40
CA GLY A 737 3.43 21.04 -25.99
C GLY A 737 3.72 22.53 -26.23
N ALA A 738 4.88 22.81 -26.84
CA ALA A 738 5.31 24.17 -27.15
C ALA A 738 4.25 25.02 -27.88
N GLN A 739 4.00 26.21 -27.34
CA GLN A 739 2.98 27.17 -27.80
C GLN A 739 3.56 28.16 -28.82
N THR A 740 2.70 29.02 -29.37
CA THR A 740 3.09 30.08 -30.30
C THR A 740 2.51 31.42 -29.82
N THR A 741 3.35 32.45 -29.80
CA THR A 741 2.97 33.81 -29.40
C THR A 741 1.65 34.26 -30.05
N ASP A 742 0.78 34.87 -29.24
CA ASP A 742 -0.54 35.37 -29.64
C ASP A 742 -1.49 34.30 -30.26
N THR A 743 -1.27 33.02 -29.97
CA THR A 743 -2.14 31.89 -30.39
C THR A 743 -2.58 31.11 -29.17
N SER A 744 -3.89 31.03 -28.92
CA SER A 744 -4.42 30.22 -27.81
C SER A 744 -4.61 28.76 -28.22
N TYR A 745 -4.76 27.89 -27.22
CA TYR A 745 -5.11 26.49 -27.37
C TYR A 745 -6.37 26.23 -26.54
N GLY A 746 -7.44 25.71 -27.16
CA GLY A 746 -8.74 25.58 -26.50
C GLY A 746 -9.61 24.45 -27.05
N ARG A 747 -10.60 24.04 -26.26
CA ARG A 747 -11.58 23.00 -26.59
C ARG A 747 -12.61 23.55 -27.58
N SER A 748 -12.76 22.95 -28.75
CA SER A 748 -13.77 23.36 -29.74
C SER A 748 -14.62 22.15 -30.20
N PRO A 749 -15.94 22.13 -29.89
CA PRO A 749 -16.69 23.06 -29.05
C PRO A 749 -16.25 23.11 -27.58
N ASP A 750 -16.72 24.13 -26.84
CA ASP A 750 -16.42 24.32 -25.40
C ASP A 750 -16.68 23.05 -24.58
N GLY A 751 -15.76 22.73 -23.67
CA GLY A 751 -15.84 21.53 -22.83
C GLY A 751 -15.79 20.18 -23.56
N SER A 752 -15.44 20.14 -24.86
CA SER A 752 -15.24 18.88 -25.59
C SER A 752 -13.83 18.31 -25.40
N GLU A 753 -13.62 17.03 -25.74
CA GLU A 753 -12.30 16.39 -25.75
C GLU A 753 -11.36 16.94 -26.85
N SER A 754 -11.86 17.79 -27.76
CA SER A 754 -11.15 18.22 -28.98
C SER A 754 -10.46 19.56 -28.80
N TRP A 755 -9.14 19.55 -28.64
CA TRP A 755 -8.32 20.75 -28.53
C TRP A 755 -7.80 21.25 -29.89
N VAL A 756 -7.88 22.56 -30.13
CA VAL A 756 -7.46 23.22 -31.37
C VAL A 756 -6.67 24.50 -31.08
N PHE A 757 -5.70 24.82 -31.95
CA PHE A 757 -4.99 26.10 -31.91
C PHE A 757 -5.84 27.19 -32.58
N MET A 758 -6.00 28.33 -31.91
CA MET A 758 -6.85 29.43 -32.34
C MET A 758 -6.01 30.71 -32.51
N SER A 759 -5.94 31.20 -33.74
CA SER A 759 -5.26 32.47 -34.09
C SER A 759 -6.13 33.71 -33.80
N ILE A 760 -7.34 33.49 -33.29
CA ILE A 760 -8.26 34.50 -32.77
C ILE A 760 -8.74 33.94 -31.42
N PRO A 761 -8.16 34.36 -30.28
CA PRO A 761 -8.58 33.87 -28.97
C PRO A 761 -9.98 34.35 -28.60
N THR A 762 -10.65 33.60 -27.72
CA THR A 762 -12.09 33.73 -27.42
C THR A 762 -12.42 34.02 -25.93
N PRO A 763 -11.64 34.86 -25.22
CA PRO A 763 -11.78 35.08 -23.77
C PRO A 763 -13.19 35.56 -23.37
N GLY A 764 -13.83 34.81 -22.48
CA GLY A 764 -15.16 35.08 -21.94
C GLY A 764 -16.33 34.78 -22.89
N GLU A 765 -16.07 34.15 -24.04
CA GLU A 765 -17.02 33.81 -25.09
C GLU A 765 -16.79 32.35 -25.56
N ALA A 766 -17.64 31.82 -26.44
CA ALA A 766 -17.51 30.44 -26.91
C ALA A 766 -16.35 30.25 -27.91
N ASN A 767 -15.57 29.17 -27.77
CA ASN A 767 -14.45 28.83 -28.64
C ASN A 767 -14.89 28.55 -30.09
N THR A 768 -14.12 29.03 -31.06
CA THR A 768 -14.37 28.80 -32.51
C THR A 768 -13.12 28.37 -33.25
N ALA A 769 -13.17 27.22 -33.93
CA ALA A 769 -12.00 26.64 -34.59
C ALA A 769 -11.61 27.41 -35.87
N ALA A 770 -10.30 27.62 -36.08
CA ALA A 770 -9.80 28.26 -37.30
C ALA A 770 -10.12 27.41 -38.55
N GLY A 771 -11.05 27.88 -39.39
CA GLY A 771 -11.53 27.16 -40.57
C GLY A 771 -12.95 26.59 -40.44
N ASP A 772 -13.63 26.82 -39.31
CA ASP A 772 -15.10 26.83 -39.23
C ASP A 772 -15.59 28.15 -39.85
N PHE A 773 -16.00 28.09 -41.12
CA PHE A 773 -16.37 29.25 -41.91
C PHE A 773 -17.87 29.53 -41.93
N ASP A 774 -18.76 28.61 -41.52
CA ASP A 774 -20.17 28.94 -41.25
C ASP A 774 -20.53 29.12 -39.76
N SER A 775 -19.53 28.97 -38.88
CA SER A 775 -19.60 29.19 -37.43
C SER A 775 -20.66 28.30 -36.77
N ASP A 776 -20.71 27.02 -37.19
CA ASP A 776 -21.66 26.03 -36.66
C ASP A 776 -21.06 25.12 -35.55
N GLY A 777 -19.75 25.21 -35.33
CA GLY A 777 -19.03 24.61 -34.21
C GLY A 777 -18.22 23.36 -34.57
N ASP A 778 -18.23 22.89 -35.83
CA ASP A 778 -17.27 21.92 -36.32
C ASP A 778 -16.57 22.36 -37.62
N VAL A 779 -15.52 21.64 -38.02
CA VAL A 779 -14.76 21.93 -39.26
C VAL A 779 -14.91 20.73 -40.19
N ASP A 780 -15.75 20.86 -41.22
CA ASP A 780 -16.28 19.74 -42.01
C ASP A 780 -16.22 20.01 -43.54
N GLY A 781 -16.98 19.26 -44.34
CA GLY A 781 -17.05 19.44 -45.78
C GLY A 781 -17.82 20.68 -46.24
N ALA A 782 -18.62 21.32 -45.39
CA ALA A 782 -19.37 22.55 -45.65
C ALA A 782 -18.43 23.76 -45.69
N ASP A 783 -17.56 23.89 -44.70
CA ASP A 783 -16.48 24.89 -44.62
C ASP A 783 -15.63 24.91 -45.88
N ARG A 784 -15.24 23.72 -46.33
CA ARG A 784 -14.44 23.59 -47.55
C ARG A 784 -15.14 24.20 -48.77
N VAL A 785 -16.48 24.17 -48.82
CA VAL A 785 -17.25 24.80 -49.91
C VAL A 785 -17.27 26.33 -49.79
N ILE A 786 -17.16 26.87 -48.57
CA ILE A 786 -17.06 28.30 -48.30
C ILE A 786 -15.67 28.80 -48.73
N TRP A 787 -14.59 28.16 -48.28
CA TRP A 787 -13.24 28.43 -48.77
C TRP A 787 -13.10 28.24 -50.29
N GLU A 788 -13.63 27.16 -50.88
CA GLU A 788 -13.64 26.98 -52.35
C GLU A 788 -14.43 28.08 -53.08
N GLY A 789 -15.35 28.75 -52.39
CA GLY A 789 -16.10 29.91 -52.86
C GLY A 789 -15.31 31.22 -52.83
N GLY A 790 -14.50 31.43 -51.77
CA GLY A 790 -13.65 32.61 -51.58
C GLY A 790 -12.31 32.58 -52.33
N PHE A 791 -11.75 31.39 -52.55
CA PHE A 791 -10.37 31.18 -52.99
C PHE A 791 -9.95 32.02 -54.21
N GLY A 792 -8.88 32.80 -54.03
CA GLY A 792 -8.38 33.77 -55.00
C GLY A 792 -9.00 35.17 -54.88
N THR A 793 -9.76 35.43 -53.81
CA THR A 793 -9.91 36.79 -53.27
C THR A 793 -8.52 37.32 -52.85
N SER A 794 -8.33 38.64 -52.82
CA SER A 794 -6.99 39.24 -52.76
C SER A 794 -6.93 40.55 -51.94
N ALA A 795 -7.93 40.78 -51.08
CA ALA A 795 -8.08 41.85 -50.10
C ALA A 795 -9.57 42.07 -49.73
N GLY A 796 -9.86 42.15 -48.43
CA GLY A 796 -11.18 42.47 -47.86
C GLY A 796 -12.17 41.31 -47.81
N ALA A 797 -11.70 40.06 -47.72
CA ALA A 797 -12.52 38.92 -47.32
C ALA A 797 -12.87 38.96 -45.82
N GLN A 798 -13.65 37.98 -45.38
CA GLN A 798 -14.05 37.73 -43.99
C GLN A 798 -14.09 36.21 -43.75
N LEU A 799 -14.16 35.77 -42.49
CA LEU A 799 -14.24 34.34 -42.12
C LEU A 799 -15.37 33.61 -42.88
N ASP A 800 -16.56 34.19 -42.97
CA ASP A 800 -17.71 33.64 -43.73
C ASP A 800 -17.56 33.70 -45.26
N GLU A 801 -16.46 34.25 -45.75
CA GLU A 801 -16.02 34.22 -47.15
C GLU A 801 -14.76 33.35 -47.35
N GLY A 802 -14.24 32.68 -46.32
CA GLY A 802 -13.11 31.75 -46.37
C GLY A 802 -11.76 32.26 -45.83
N ASP A 803 -11.73 33.43 -45.20
CA ASP A 803 -10.52 34.10 -44.66
C ASP A 803 -10.37 33.78 -43.16
N SER A 804 -9.60 32.74 -42.86
CA SER A 804 -9.41 32.19 -41.50
C SER A 804 -8.24 32.82 -40.74
N ASP A 805 -7.21 33.30 -41.43
CA ASP A 805 -6.09 34.00 -40.78
C ASP A 805 -6.30 35.53 -40.69
N SER A 806 -7.42 36.02 -41.25
CA SER A 806 -7.86 37.42 -41.21
C SER A 806 -6.87 38.40 -41.85
N ASP A 807 -5.99 37.94 -42.75
CA ASP A 807 -5.09 38.81 -43.51
C ASP A 807 -5.82 39.65 -44.59
N GLY A 808 -7.06 39.26 -44.90
CA GLY A 808 -7.96 39.91 -45.84
C GLY A 808 -7.99 39.24 -47.21
N ASP A 809 -7.17 38.23 -47.50
CA ASP A 809 -7.31 37.42 -48.70
C ASP A 809 -7.82 35.99 -48.44
N VAL A 810 -7.83 35.12 -49.45
CA VAL A 810 -8.33 33.74 -49.31
C VAL A 810 -7.46 32.86 -50.17
N ASP A 811 -6.46 32.22 -49.57
CA ASP A 811 -5.38 31.55 -50.29
C ASP A 811 -5.11 30.11 -49.80
N GLY A 812 -3.87 29.63 -49.89
CA GLY A 812 -3.48 28.32 -49.42
C GLY A 812 -3.28 28.23 -47.91
N ASN A 813 -3.11 29.35 -47.20
CA ASN A 813 -3.00 29.37 -45.74
C ASN A 813 -4.35 29.01 -45.10
N ASP A 814 -5.45 29.58 -45.60
CA ASP A 814 -6.79 29.26 -45.10
C ASP A 814 -7.18 27.81 -45.31
N PHE A 815 -6.79 27.27 -46.46
CA PHE A 815 -6.96 25.86 -46.73
C PHE A 815 -6.17 24.99 -45.75
N LEU A 816 -5.00 25.43 -45.30
CA LEU A 816 -4.19 24.72 -44.32
C LEU A 816 -4.80 24.81 -42.92
N ASN A 817 -5.46 25.91 -42.55
CA ASN A 817 -6.19 26.03 -41.29
C ASN A 817 -7.38 25.08 -41.28
N TRP A 818 -8.25 25.15 -42.30
CA TRP A 818 -9.32 24.17 -42.51
C TRP A 818 -8.79 22.72 -42.53
N GLN A 819 -7.70 22.45 -43.25
CA GLN A 819 -7.15 21.09 -43.36
C GLN A 819 -6.58 20.55 -42.03
N ARG A 820 -6.03 21.42 -41.17
CA ARG A 820 -5.52 21.01 -39.85
C ARG A 820 -6.66 20.66 -38.89
N ASN A 821 -7.75 21.42 -38.95
CA ASN A 821 -8.85 21.31 -38.00
C ASN A 821 -10.01 20.41 -38.50
N TYR A 822 -10.01 20.00 -39.78
CA TYR A 822 -11.03 19.13 -40.37
C TYR A 822 -11.23 17.81 -39.61
N SER A 823 -12.36 17.69 -38.91
CA SER A 823 -12.70 16.60 -38.00
C SER A 823 -13.22 15.33 -38.70
N GLY A 824 -13.44 15.40 -40.01
CA GLY A 824 -14.20 14.41 -40.79
C GLY A 824 -13.51 13.07 -41.08
N ALA A 825 -12.99 12.38 -40.06
CA ALA A 825 -12.65 10.95 -40.08
C ALA A 825 -12.50 10.29 -38.68
N ALA A 826 -13.52 10.32 -37.82
CA ALA A 826 -13.54 9.45 -36.64
C ALA A 826 -13.59 7.95 -37.04
N SER A 827 -12.66 7.14 -36.49
CA SER A 827 -12.57 5.66 -36.55
C SER A 827 -12.12 4.98 -37.86
N ALA A 828 -10.81 5.00 -38.14
CA ALA A 828 -10.09 3.83 -38.69
C ALA A 828 -8.57 3.98 -38.50
N GLY A 829 -7.96 3.21 -37.59
CA GLY A 829 -6.52 3.20 -37.41
C GLY A 829 -5.78 2.67 -38.65
N ALA A 830 -4.82 3.44 -39.18
CA ALA A 830 -3.84 2.96 -40.16
C ALA A 830 -2.58 3.84 -40.25
N LEU A 831 -1.51 3.35 -39.60
CA LEU A 831 -0.15 3.24 -40.15
C LEU A 831 0.45 4.43 -40.91
N ALA A 832 1.51 5.01 -40.34
CA ALA A 832 2.46 5.84 -41.08
C ALA A 832 3.03 5.11 -42.31
N ILE A 833 2.85 5.70 -43.51
CA ILE A 833 3.51 5.24 -44.75
C ILE A 833 4.35 6.39 -45.33
N GLY A 834 5.64 6.10 -45.50
CA GLY A 834 6.62 7.05 -46.01
C GLY A 834 6.39 7.51 -47.46
N THR A 835 6.92 8.68 -47.76
CA THR A 835 6.73 9.42 -49.02
C THR A 835 7.21 8.67 -50.27
N VAL A 836 6.35 8.55 -51.28
CA VAL A 836 6.73 8.26 -52.68
C VAL A 836 5.93 9.15 -53.64
N GLN A 837 6.62 9.81 -54.57
CA GLN A 837 6.01 10.67 -55.60
C GLN A 837 5.12 9.89 -56.59
N PRO A 838 4.10 10.53 -57.20
CA PRO A 838 3.30 9.91 -58.25
C PRO A 838 3.99 9.94 -59.62
N ASP A 839 3.77 8.89 -60.41
CA ASP A 839 3.73 8.99 -61.87
C ASP A 839 2.46 8.29 -62.39
N VAL A 840 1.92 8.80 -63.49
CA VAL A 840 0.51 8.65 -63.91
C VAL A 840 0.25 7.45 -64.83
N THR A 841 -0.95 6.83 -64.77
CA THR A 841 -1.90 6.75 -65.92
C THR A 841 -3.19 5.92 -65.70
N GLU A 842 -4.33 6.61 -65.86
CA GLU A 842 -5.55 6.27 -66.65
C GLU A 842 -6.35 4.93 -66.59
N ILE A 843 -7.67 5.13 -66.38
CA ILE A 843 -8.85 4.49 -67.05
C ILE A 843 -9.29 3.07 -66.63
N GLY A 844 -10.59 2.91 -66.31
CA GLY A 844 -11.18 1.55 -66.16
C GLY A 844 -12.70 1.32 -65.94
N LEU A 845 -13.58 2.31 -66.02
CA LEU A 845 -15.07 2.28 -66.09
C LEU A 845 -15.89 0.97 -65.82
N SER A 846 -17.07 1.17 -65.17
CA SER A 846 -18.37 0.44 -65.31
C SER A 846 -18.67 -0.76 -64.38
N ALA A 847 -19.91 -1.03 -63.94
CA ALA A 847 -21.17 -0.25 -63.88
C ALA A 847 -22.33 -1.05 -63.21
N VAL A 848 -23.24 -0.36 -62.47
CA VAL A 848 -24.74 -0.61 -62.39
C VAL A 848 -25.18 -1.97 -61.73
N SER A 849 -26.22 -2.16 -60.91
CA SER A 849 -27.47 -1.48 -60.43
C SER A 849 -27.93 -2.18 -59.11
N SER A 850 -28.93 -1.78 -58.30
CA SER A 850 -30.03 -0.79 -58.38
C SER A 850 -30.62 -0.45 -56.98
N MET A 851 -31.39 0.65 -56.92
CA MET A 851 -32.22 1.11 -55.77
C MET A 851 -33.42 0.20 -55.44
N SER A 852 -33.92 0.21 -54.19
CA SER A 852 -35.20 0.91 -53.83
C SER A 852 -35.68 0.67 -52.38
N ASP A 853 -35.90 1.77 -51.65
CA ASP A 853 -36.71 1.93 -50.41
C ASP A 853 -38.25 1.99 -50.78
N PRO A 854 -39.27 2.31 -49.93
CA PRO A 854 -39.33 2.66 -48.49
C PRO A 854 -40.55 2.13 -47.66
N ALA A 855 -40.64 2.58 -46.37
CA ALA A 855 -41.81 3.27 -45.75
C ALA A 855 -42.58 2.67 -44.52
N LEU A 856 -42.64 3.49 -43.43
CA LEU A 856 -43.83 3.92 -42.62
C LEU A 856 -44.67 2.86 -41.82
N SER A 857 -45.27 3.12 -40.64
CA SER A 857 -45.47 4.33 -39.79
C SER A 857 -46.03 4.00 -38.38
N SER A 858 -45.77 4.85 -37.35
CA SER A 858 -46.60 5.29 -36.18
C SER A 858 -47.58 4.30 -35.49
N SER A 859 -47.70 4.18 -34.15
CA SER A 859 -48.09 5.25 -33.18
C SER A 859 -48.12 4.73 -31.71
N SER A 860 -48.21 5.64 -30.73
CA SER A 860 -48.06 5.46 -29.26
C SER A 860 -49.29 4.95 -28.48
N ILE A 861 -49.07 4.51 -27.20
CA ILE A 861 -49.76 4.94 -25.95
C ILE A 861 -49.26 4.13 -24.71
N ALA A 862 -49.39 4.71 -23.51
CA ALA A 862 -48.65 4.39 -22.27
C ALA A 862 -49.26 3.35 -21.29
N ALA A 863 -48.61 3.20 -20.13
CA ALA A 863 -48.78 2.21 -19.05
C ALA A 863 -50.06 2.33 -18.18
N PRO A 864 -50.24 1.39 -17.23
CA PRO A 864 -50.95 1.66 -15.97
C PRO A 864 -50.28 1.10 -14.70
N ALA A 865 -50.67 1.60 -13.53
CA ALA A 865 -50.24 1.14 -12.19
C ALA A 865 -51.42 0.81 -11.24
N ALA A 866 -51.14 -0.04 -10.23
CA ALA A 866 -51.78 -0.25 -8.91
C ALA A 866 -53.30 -0.54 -8.75
N LEU A 867 -53.65 -1.55 -7.91
CA LEU A 867 -54.40 -1.39 -6.64
C LEU A 867 -54.61 -2.70 -5.80
N ASP A 868 -54.34 -2.59 -4.49
CA ASP A 868 -55.04 -3.09 -3.27
C ASP A 868 -55.47 -4.55 -2.94
N SER A 869 -54.89 -5.04 -1.82
CA SER A 869 -55.41 -5.61 -0.54
C SER A 869 -56.74 -6.41 -0.37
N ILE A 870 -56.73 -7.39 0.57
CA ILE A 870 -57.87 -7.81 1.45
C ILE A 870 -57.40 -8.69 2.66
N THR A 871 -58.13 -8.63 3.78
CA THR A 871 -57.82 -9.20 5.13
C THR A 871 -58.80 -10.31 5.60
N ALA A 872 -58.43 -11.08 6.65
CA ALA A 872 -59.37 -11.71 7.62
C ALA A 872 -58.69 -12.23 8.93
N GLU A 873 -59.32 -12.03 10.09
CA GLU A 873 -58.89 -12.47 11.45
C GLU A 873 -59.69 -13.69 11.99
N SER A 874 -59.25 -14.31 13.11
CA SER A 874 -59.99 -14.24 14.42
C SER A 874 -59.46 -15.17 15.56
N THR A 875 -59.15 -14.59 16.73
CA THR A 875 -59.36 -15.08 18.15
C THR A 875 -58.82 -16.44 18.65
N GLY A 876 -58.32 -16.65 19.89
CA GLY A 876 -58.01 -15.74 21.03
C GLY A 876 -57.92 -16.46 22.43
N GLN A 877 -57.13 -15.89 23.37
CA GLN A 877 -57.01 -16.16 24.86
C GLN A 877 -56.54 -17.56 25.34
N ASP A 878 -55.60 -17.73 26.30
CA ASP A 878 -55.61 -17.29 27.72
C ASP A 878 -54.18 -17.25 28.37
N THR A 879 -54.03 -16.49 29.48
CA THR A 879 -52.84 -16.31 30.37
C THR A 879 -52.88 -17.30 31.58
N PRO A 880 -51.92 -17.44 32.56
CA PRO A 880 -51.03 -16.39 33.13
C PRO A 880 -49.67 -16.73 33.86
N SER A 881 -48.85 -15.66 34.04
CA SER A 881 -48.03 -15.25 35.21
C SER A 881 -47.08 -16.19 36.02
N LEU A 882 -45.78 -15.80 36.06
CA LEU A 882 -44.85 -15.58 37.23
C LEU A 882 -44.61 -16.72 38.28
N PRO A 883 -43.50 -16.74 39.08
CA PRO A 883 -42.65 -15.61 39.53
C PRO A 883 -41.11 -15.84 39.65
N SER A 884 -40.45 -14.82 40.21
CA SER A 884 -39.02 -14.64 40.50
C SER A 884 -38.47 -15.25 41.82
N ASN A 885 -37.15 -15.10 42.02
CA ASN A 885 -36.29 -15.32 43.23
C ASN A 885 -35.62 -16.71 43.36
N ARG A 886 -34.32 -16.85 43.67
CA ARG A 886 -33.58 -16.28 44.84
C ARG A 886 -32.04 -16.30 44.73
N HIS A 887 -31.40 -15.42 45.50
CA HIS A 887 -29.99 -15.43 45.95
C HIS A 887 -29.47 -16.77 46.51
N SER A 888 -28.15 -17.02 46.36
CA SER A 888 -27.12 -17.04 47.45
C SER A 888 -25.86 -17.82 46.98
N ALA A 889 -24.70 -17.20 46.78
CA ALA A 889 -23.72 -16.74 47.78
C ALA A 889 -22.84 -17.85 48.42
N ASN A 890 -21.53 -17.77 48.11
CA ASN A 890 -20.31 -18.23 48.82
C ASN A 890 -20.40 -19.35 49.88
N PHE A 891 -19.56 -20.37 49.70
CA PHE A 891 -18.87 -21.03 50.82
C PHE A 891 -17.40 -21.28 50.51
N ASN A 892 -16.54 -20.94 51.47
CA ASN A 892 -15.09 -20.95 51.34
C ASN A 892 -14.45 -22.01 52.25
N SER A 893 -13.36 -22.63 51.76
CA SER A 893 -12.23 -23.18 52.53
C SER A 893 -12.28 -24.56 53.22
N LEU A 894 -11.08 -25.17 53.22
CA LEU A 894 -10.38 -25.97 54.26
C LEU A 894 -10.16 -27.49 54.06
N ALA A 895 -8.86 -27.81 53.90
CA ALA A 895 -8.05 -28.81 54.65
C ALA A 895 -7.38 -29.95 53.83
N PHE A 896 -6.16 -30.41 54.13
CA PHE A 896 -4.94 -29.82 54.74
C PHE A 896 -3.78 -30.86 54.60
N ALA A 897 -2.55 -30.41 54.26
CA ALA A 897 -1.23 -31.04 54.48
C ALA A 897 -0.93 -32.54 54.16
N GLY A 898 0.25 -32.77 53.54
CA GLY A 898 1.35 -33.34 54.34
C GLY A 898 2.22 -34.49 53.78
N SER A 899 3.32 -34.13 53.10
CA SER A 899 4.68 -34.74 53.18
C SER A 899 4.91 -36.27 53.02
N MET A 900 5.87 -36.67 52.16
CA MET A 900 7.21 -37.20 52.58
C MET A 900 8.01 -37.95 51.48
N LEU A 901 9.20 -37.41 51.15
CA LEU A 901 10.55 -38.06 51.17
C LEU A 901 10.95 -39.31 50.33
N HIS A 902 12.21 -39.26 49.87
CA HIS A 902 13.17 -40.29 49.37
C HIS A 902 13.06 -40.76 47.89
N ARG A 903 13.94 -40.35 46.94
CA ARG A 903 15.41 -40.62 46.74
C ARG A 903 15.81 -42.12 46.75
N PRO A 904 16.93 -42.53 46.08
CA PRO A 904 17.52 -42.07 44.79
C PRO A 904 18.14 -43.24 43.94
N ALA A 905 18.75 -42.95 42.77
CA ALA A 905 19.92 -43.63 42.13
C ALA A 905 19.92 -43.45 40.58
N LEU A 906 21.00 -43.59 39.80
CA LEU A 906 22.43 -43.20 39.90
C LEU A 906 23.14 -43.65 38.60
N GLU A 907 24.11 -42.85 38.10
CA GLU A 907 25.24 -43.22 37.22
C GLU A 907 25.05 -43.81 35.79
N ALA A 908 25.61 -43.07 34.83
CA ALA A 908 26.55 -43.50 33.76
C ALA A 908 26.13 -44.59 32.73
N SER A 909 26.38 -44.42 31.43
CA SER A 909 27.74 -44.34 30.87
C SER A 909 27.76 -44.22 29.33
N ASP A 910 28.80 -43.56 28.81
CA ASP A 910 29.60 -43.90 27.62
C ASP A 910 28.97 -44.43 26.31
N ASN A 911 29.01 -43.55 25.30
CA ASN A 911 29.99 -43.64 24.19
C ASN A 911 29.66 -44.46 22.90
N THR A 912 29.75 -43.73 21.78
CA THR A 912 30.32 -44.11 20.46
C THR A 912 29.61 -44.99 19.40
N THR A 913 29.82 -44.50 18.17
CA THR A 913 30.12 -45.21 16.91
C THR A 913 28.99 -45.79 16.03
N THR A 914 28.72 -45.03 14.96
CA THR A 914 28.86 -45.42 13.53
C THR A 914 28.45 -46.82 13.07
N GLY A 915 27.71 -46.83 11.96
CA GLY A 915 27.86 -47.83 10.89
C GLY A 915 26.54 -48.44 10.43
N GLY A 916 25.98 -47.94 9.33
CA GLY A 916 24.90 -48.62 8.62
C GLY A 916 25.39 -49.91 7.95
N TYR A 917 24.48 -50.72 7.39
CA TYR A 917 24.78 -51.64 6.29
C TYR A 917 23.49 -52.27 5.70
N LEU A 918 23.28 -52.04 4.40
CA LEU A 918 22.58 -52.88 3.40
C LEU A 918 21.22 -53.54 3.73
N ALA A 919 20.20 -53.04 3.02
CA ALA A 919 19.41 -53.76 2.01
C ALA A 919 18.87 -55.18 2.31
N ARG A 920 17.56 -55.36 2.10
CA ARG A 920 17.03 -56.64 1.60
C ARG A 920 15.74 -56.50 0.79
N GLN A 921 15.79 -57.01 -0.45
CA GLN A 921 14.62 -57.18 -1.33
C GLN A 921 13.55 -58.09 -0.71
N GLN A 922 12.29 -57.85 -1.07
CA GLN A 922 11.41 -58.97 -1.40
C GLN A 922 10.34 -58.60 -2.44
N GLU A 923 10.43 -59.20 -3.63
CA GLU A 923 9.36 -59.18 -4.62
C GLU A 923 8.14 -59.97 -4.14
N SER A 924 6.92 -59.51 -4.42
CA SER A 924 5.83 -60.45 -4.72
C SER A 924 4.87 -59.90 -5.78
N THR A 925 5.01 -60.41 -7.00
CA THR A 925 4.11 -60.15 -8.13
C THR A 925 2.70 -60.70 -7.90
N PHE A 926 1.67 -59.95 -8.31
CA PHE A 926 0.39 -60.54 -8.73
C PHE A 926 -0.19 -59.80 -9.94
N GLN A 927 -0.37 -60.50 -11.06
CA GLN A 927 -1.04 -59.99 -12.25
C GLN A 927 -2.54 -60.34 -12.25
N HIS A 928 -3.42 -59.37 -12.53
CA HIS A 928 -4.50 -59.59 -13.49
C HIS A 928 -4.95 -58.29 -14.18
N GLN A 929 -4.87 -58.29 -15.51
CA GLN A 929 -5.51 -57.32 -16.42
C GLN A 929 -6.95 -57.79 -16.75
N PRO A 930 -7.66 -57.12 -17.67
CA PRO A 930 -8.14 -55.73 -17.62
C PRO A 930 -9.66 -55.69 -17.89
N ASP A 931 -10.27 -54.51 -17.97
CA ASP A 931 -11.43 -54.34 -18.85
C ASP A 931 -11.46 -52.94 -19.48
N GLN A 932 -11.56 -52.89 -20.81
CA GLN A 932 -11.58 -51.64 -21.57
C GLN A 932 -12.99 -51.07 -21.64
N ARG A 933 -13.12 -49.74 -21.64
CA ARG A 933 -14.22 -49.07 -22.35
C ARG A 933 -13.74 -47.93 -23.23
N ILE A 934 -13.90 -48.16 -24.52
CA ILE A 934 -13.79 -47.19 -25.59
C ILE A 934 -14.98 -46.23 -25.48
N ILE A 935 -14.73 -44.91 -25.46
CA ILE A 935 -15.61 -43.92 -26.07
C ILE A 935 -14.75 -43.07 -26.99
N SER A 936 -15.04 -43.16 -28.29
CA SER A 936 -14.51 -42.25 -29.30
C SER A 936 -15.47 -41.08 -29.44
N VAL A 937 -14.95 -39.85 -29.48
CA VAL A 937 -15.69 -38.69 -29.99
C VAL A 937 -14.88 -38.14 -31.15
N ASP A 938 -15.40 -38.30 -32.37
CA ASP A 938 -14.79 -37.75 -33.58
C ASP A 938 -15.04 -36.24 -33.67
N ILE A 939 -13.99 -35.53 -34.10
CA ILE A 939 -13.93 -34.09 -34.33
C ILE A 939 -14.87 -33.67 -35.47
N LEU A 940 -15.54 -32.52 -35.30
CA LEU A 940 -16.02 -31.74 -36.46
C LEU A 940 -16.10 -30.22 -36.18
N MET A 941 -14.96 -29.59 -35.94
CA MET A 941 -14.84 -28.13 -36.09
C MET A 941 -14.78 -27.75 -37.58
N SER A 942 -15.67 -26.87 -38.01
CA SER A 942 -15.59 -26.22 -39.33
C SER A 942 -14.78 -24.92 -39.22
N ARG A 943 -13.58 -24.93 -39.79
CA ARG A 943 -12.67 -23.78 -39.85
C ARG A 943 -13.28 -22.59 -40.60
N LEU A 944 -12.87 -21.39 -40.19
CA LEU A 944 -12.74 -20.23 -41.06
C LEU A 944 -11.29 -19.74 -40.92
N ASP A 945 -10.43 -20.23 -41.82
CA ASP A 945 -9.03 -19.79 -41.92
C ASP A 945 -8.99 -18.36 -42.50
N PHE A 946 -8.23 -17.45 -41.87
CA PHE A 946 -7.60 -16.35 -42.60
C PHE A 946 -6.08 -16.42 -42.39
N THR A 947 -5.35 -16.51 -43.50
CA THR A 947 -3.89 -16.58 -43.52
C THR A 947 -3.38 -15.65 -44.63
N ILE A 948 -2.71 -14.56 -44.27
CA ILE A 948 -1.86 -13.76 -45.16
C ILE A 948 -0.67 -13.19 -44.34
N PRO A 949 0.45 -12.76 -44.96
CA PRO A 949 1.64 -13.61 -44.84
C PRO A 949 2.94 -12.90 -44.41
N ARG A 950 3.97 -13.69 -44.09
CA ARG A 950 5.37 -13.24 -43.95
C ARG A 950 5.82 -12.29 -45.08
N VAL A 951 6.52 -11.23 -44.70
CA VAL A 951 7.53 -10.57 -45.54
C VAL A 951 8.89 -10.62 -44.85
N ASP A 952 9.76 -11.49 -45.36
CA ASP A 952 11.19 -11.60 -45.05
C ASP A 952 11.96 -10.60 -45.93
N ARG A 953 12.79 -9.69 -45.36
CA ARG A 953 14.25 -9.55 -45.64
C ARG A 953 14.95 -8.28 -45.14
N SER A 954 15.86 -8.50 -44.19
CA SER A 954 17.31 -8.20 -44.21
C SER A 954 17.91 -7.16 -45.20
N ARG A 955 18.83 -6.32 -44.65
CA ARG A 955 20.00 -5.56 -45.24
C ARG A 955 19.98 -4.11 -44.72
N TRP A 956 21.04 -3.45 -44.22
CA TRP A 956 22.52 -3.64 -44.05
C TRP A 956 22.91 -2.95 -42.70
N SER A 957 23.82 -3.42 -41.83
CA SER A 957 25.30 -3.52 -41.90
C SER A 957 26.09 -2.24 -42.24
N ASP A 958 26.75 -1.68 -41.21
CA ASP A 958 27.94 -0.79 -41.17
C ASP A 958 27.90 0.59 -41.86
N ALA A 959 28.03 1.69 -41.09
CA ALA A 959 29.35 2.30 -40.79
C ALA A 959 29.33 3.70 -40.10
N ALA A 960 30.30 3.90 -39.20
CA ALA A 960 31.05 5.14 -38.90
C ALA A 960 30.43 6.31 -38.10
N THR A 961 30.84 6.39 -36.83
CA THR A 961 31.48 7.55 -36.15
C THR A 961 31.11 8.99 -36.57
N ASP A 962 30.68 9.82 -35.61
CA ASP A 962 31.42 11.06 -35.30
C ASP A 962 31.23 11.49 -33.82
N ASN A 963 32.14 12.33 -33.32
CA ASN A 963 32.14 12.86 -31.96
C ASN A 963 31.43 14.23 -31.88
N THR A 964 30.71 14.49 -30.79
CA THR A 964 30.57 15.85 -30.23
C THR A 964 30.54 15.83 -28.71
N GLU A 965 31.65 16.21 -28.08
CA GLU A 965 31.67 16.66 -26.69
C GLU A 965 30.97 18.03 -26.58
N ALA A 966 30.08 18.19 -25.60
CA ALA A 966 29.56 19.49 -25.19
C ALA A 966 30.13 19.85 -23.80
N THR A 967 31.23 20.60 -23.77
CA THR A 967 31.87 21.01 -22.51
C THR A 967 31.26 22.33 -22.00
N ILE A 968 30.44 22.27 -20.95
CA ILE A 968 30.10 23.49 -20.19
C ILE A 968 31.31 23.88 -19.34
N SER A 969 31.77 25.12 -19.50
CA SER A 969 33.00 25.62 -18.86
C SER A 969 32.65 26.68 -17.81
N VAL A 970 32.96 26.42 -16.54
CA VAL A 970 32.89 27.46 -15.50
C VAL A 970 34.24 28.17 -15.42
N GLU A 971 34.27 29.46 -15.76
CA GLU A 971 35.47 30.30 -15.60
C GLU A 971 35.73 30.62 -14.12
N VAL A 972 36.74 29.96 -13.53
CA VAL A 972 37.32 30.41 -12.25
C VAL A 972 38.53 31.30 -12.53
N ASN A 973 38.43 32.58 -12.17
CA ASN A 973 39.51 33.55 -12.33
C ASN A 973 40.69 33.26 -11.38
N ASP A 974 41.89 33.05 -11.96
CA ASP A 974 43.11 32.66 -11.26
C ASP A 974 43.91 33.88 -10.72
N LEU A 975 44.23 33.88 -9.42
CA LEU A 975 45.19 34.81 -8.82
C LEU A 975 46.13 34.17 -7.76
N ALA A 976 46.93 33.22 -8.21
CA ALA A 976 48.39 33.18 -8.00
C ALA A 976 49.02 33.08 -6.57
N ARG A 977 49.66 31.91 -6.36
CA ARG A 977 51.01 31.70 -5.76
C ARG A 977 51.28 32.07 -4.28
N SER A 978 51.67 31.06 -3.48
CA SER A 978 53.11 30.70 -3.35
C SER A 978 53.44 29.47 -2.45
N ASP A 979 54.01 28.43 -3.05
CA ASP A 979 55.29 27.79 -2.68
C ASP A 979 55.66 27.62 -1.16
N ARG A 980 55.41 26.43 -0.54
CA ARG A 980 56.47 25.45 -0.10
C ARG A 980 56.16 24.43 1.02
N ARG A 981 56.66 23.22 0.74
CA ARG A 981 57.32 22.21 1.62
C ARG A 981 56.48 21.23 2.46
N SER A 982 56.71 19.97 2.10
CA SER A 982 56.54 18.76 2.90
C SER A 982 57.37 18.69 4.18
N VAL A 983 56.90 17.90 5.16
CA VAL A 983 57.55 16.69 5.77
C VAL A 983 56.96 16.43 7.17
N GLY A 984 56.54 15.19 7.46
CA GLY A 984 56.54 14.67 8.84
C GLY A 984 55.36 13.77 9.25
N LYS A 985 55.60 12.46 9.37
CA LYS A 985 54.74 11.52 10.12
C LYS A 985 54.87 11.75 11.64
N GLY A 986 53.83 11.51 12.45
CA GLY A 986 53.99 11.43 13.91
C GLY A 986 52.71 11.27 14.75
N GLN A 987 52.31 10.01 14.97
CA GLN A 987 51.43 9.44 16.02
C GLN A 987 50.85 10.31 17.18
N SER A 988 49.57 10.02 17.44
CA SER A 988 48.93 9.72 18.75
C SER A 988 48.51 10.82 19.74
N ALA A 989 47.36 10.51 20.37
CA ALA A 989 46.85 10.92 21.69
C ALA A 989 45.93 12.17 21.81
N ASN A 990 44.64 11.85 22.01
CA ASN A 990 43.64 12.59 22.79
C ASN A 990 44.09 12.75 24.28
N PRO A 991 43.38 13.49 25.18
CA PRO A 991 42.15 14.28 24.99
C PRO A 991 42.11 15.66 25.74
N HIS A 992 40.94 16.30 25.71
CA HIS A 992 40.35 17.28 26.65
C HIS A 992 40.66 18.80 26.58
N ASP A 993 39.54 19.51 26.36
CA ASP A 993 39.07 20.78 26.95
C ASP A 993 39.89 22.08 26.78
N VAL A 994 39.29 23.07 26.09
CA VAL A 994 38.60 24.21 26.72
C VAL A 994 38.07 25.18 25.64
N VAL A 995 36.74 25.38 25.64
CA VAL A 995 35.95 26.61 25.39
C VAL A 995 36.57 27.75 24.56
N LEU A 996 35.88 28.18 23.51
CA LEU A 996 35.54 29.60 23.28
C LEU A 996 34.39 29.81 22.29
N ASP A 997 33.56 30.80 22.60
CA ASP A 997 32.34 31.23 21.90
C ASP A 997 32.56 31.83 20.49
N GLU A 998 31.44 31.91 19.76
CA GLU A 998 31.05 32.94 18.77
C GLU A 998 32.06 33.37 17.69
N LEU A 999 31.70 33.14 16.41
CA LEU A 999 31.51 34.23 15.43
C LEU A 999 30.96 33.73 14.07
N TRP A 1000 29.68 34.03 13.82
CA TRP A 1000 29.06 34.46 12.54
C TRP A 1000 29.72 34.08 11.19
N GLY A 1001 28.93 33.52 10.28
CA GLY A 1001 29.22 33.62 8.84
C GLY A 1001 28.36 32.73 7.93
N THR A 1002 27.23 33.27 7.47
CA THR A 1002 26.45 32.80 6.31
C THR A 1002 27.31 32.36 5.12
N ALA A 1003 27.08 31.15 4.61
CA ALA A 1003 27.24 30.74 3.22
C ALA A 1003 26.40 29.48 2.99
#